data_AF-A0A7S4W808-F1
#
_entry.id   AF-A0A7S4W808-F1
#
_cell.length_a   1.000
_cell.length_b   1.000
_cell.length_c   1.000
_cell.angle_alpha   90.00
_cell.angle_beta   90.00
_cell.angle_gamma   90.00
#
_symmetry.space_group_name_H-M   'P 1'
#
loop_
_entity.id
_entity.type
_entity.pdbx_description
1 polymer ?
#
loop_
_entity_poly.entity_id
_entity_poly.type
_entity_poly.pdbx_seq_one_letter_code
_entity_poly.pdbx_strand_id
1 'polypeptide(L)'
;ENRPSQWVSEKLFVVSENRGRLVEHLTVAWQTDHAWRIGRIAALPRSREPLRKTPHAGLHLTPFEGLQKVTDQGYSFFLPKTFAVKYMRSGCSRSFWDESREVDISISLEEPETLADLEVTSHDHIRWVISDFRQAMTEGQSEVMVLRDAFYIKRMNLANDIAAWTAWEVFWKSESVAVVAIFLRRQYIPPMMDAAQDISIVLTCPAHALQNGILDEESLLQEVRLVADSLCPVVQDCTQPQTLYRDMIQAKLDALLFDEDALTWLDSMFALQRVDQVAAQGPAVTLRRPSCEIDAWAFLKSIMNVLQEENALSNPEVIGMCPMELSVLPKPINVRDLLMDRADSMRERTNTDDRESDPVMNAWLMRASRFLAHCVDGFLLKGRFTLADVTDVSLVVEKTRQKIDAAILFMLHARPKDMSQPFVVTSIKHLLHDPRFFPEYTFNDRVMQSLLELGWIRKTLSQTGSEDQSGHNSFDYALFLSQLLLAPTSSNNLKAAICRQLIAKIDSQVHFGVLLPAVVDTLQQRSLFLKTYATVTLVNLSRGDDAVKTVIMKEGIASTVVRHLRLPDDSLLHYSLVLLANLSKTVQHRTLLFEQNEGLVGTLIGVLRTSASSDSRRGILTEVAGVIGLLCIDTQGCLAFADKDSPAIHILVDVIEEVEVGSRMKAKCMFALRQVFNGIRSLPHFDKDTLGMRLIPKAAAEIEHAAEKVKSENPEPESFDPQCVAHAVHLLLVLSIARKNCERMVEAGIVDALEHIMASPVCHTDKESAAGADRRLPVLPQATVDEISQLWSMLHGKYGPEASSTAWTSSKAQASSVSS
;
A
#
# COMPACT_ATOMS: atom_id res chain seq x y z
N GLU A 1 -38.60 6.99 23.24
CA GLU A 1 -38.45 5.98 24.32
C GLU A 1 -37.00 5.74 24.73
N ASN A 2 -36.00 5.86 23.84
CA ASN A 2 -34.57 5.78 24.21
C ASN A 2 -33.95 7.10 24.73
N ARG A 3 -34.60 7.80 25.66
CA ARG A 3 -34.04 9.03 26.24
C ARG A 3 -33.33 8.71 27.56
N PRO A 4 -32.07 9.16 27.75
CA PRO A 4 -31.41 9.05 29.05
C PRO A 4 -32.24 9.80 30.10
N SER A 5 -32.47 9.16 31.25
CA SER A 5 -33.28 9.69 32.36
C SER A 5 -32.79 11.05 32.91
N GLN A 6 -31.55 11.40 32.59
CA GLN A 6 -30.84 12.60 33.06
C GLN A 6 -31.18 13.86 32.26
N TRP A 7 -31.76 13.72 31.06
CA TRP A 7 -32.11 14.87 30.24
C TRP A 7 -33.40 15.49 30.77
N VAL A 8 -33.35 16.76 31.18
CA VAL A 8 -34.49 17.49 31.78
C VAL A 8 -35.44 18.10 30.74
N SER A 9 -34.97 18.33 29.49
CA SER A 9 -35.77 18.93 28.41
C SER A 9 -35.78 18.06 27.13
N GLU A 10 -36.87 18.13 26.36
CA GLU A 10 -36.92 17.60 24.98
C GLU A 10 -36.02 18.38 24.02
N LYS A 11 -35.52 19.54 24.46
CA LYS A 11 -34.61 20.39 23.71
C LYS A 11 -33.19 20.20 24.23
N LEU A 12 -32.26 19.90 23.32
CA LEU A 12 -30.83 19.95 23.60
C LEU A 12 -30.37 21.41 23.46
N PHE A 13 -29.91 21.99 24.56
CA PHE A 13 -29.33 23.33 24.55
C PHE A 13 -27.81 23.22 24.39
N VAL A 14 -27.31 23.65 23.22
CA VAL A 14 -25.88 23.65 22.91
C VAL A 14 -25.38 25.09 22.92
N VAL A 15 -24.38 25.37 23.76
CA VAL A 15 -23.65 26.64 23.73
C VAL A 15 -22.40 26.43 22.87
N SER A 16 -22.19 27.29 21.89
CA SER A 16 -21.03 27.21 20.99
C SER A 16 -20.51 28.62 20.68
N GLU A 17 -19.20 28.79 20.72
CA GLU A 17 -18.53 30.03 20.30
C GLU A 17 -18.71 30.30 18.80
N ASN A 18 -18.76 29.23 17.99
CA ASN A 18 -18.96 29.32 16.55
C ASN A 18 -20.29 28.68 16.14
N ARG A 19 -21.40 29.27 16.63
CA ARG A 19 -22.76 28.85 16.29
C ARG A 19 -22.97 28.78 14.77
N GLY A 20 -22.33 29.65 13.99
CA GLY A 20 -22.37 29.63 12.53
C GLY A 20 -21.88 28.30 11.95
N ARG A 21 -20.60 27.95 12.20
CA ARG A 21 -20.01 26.67 11.74
C ARG A 21 -20.73 25.46 12.31
N LEU A 22 -21.13 25.49 13.58
CA LEU A 22 -21.90 24.39 14.18
C LEU A 22 -23.22 24.17 13.43
N VAL A 23 -23.95 25.25 13.11
CA VAL A 23 -25.19 25.18 12.35
C VAL A 23 -24.92 24.70 10.92
N GLU A 24 -23.84 25.12 10.28
CA GLU A 24 -23.43 24.61 8.96
C GLU A 24 -23.15 23.11 8.99
N HIS A 25 -22.35 22.62 9.93
CA HIS A 25 -22.08 21.20 10.09
C HIS A 25 -23.33 20.39 10.39
N LEU A 26 -24.18 20.84 11.32
CA LEU A 26 -25.46 20.20 11.61
C LEU A 26 -26.36 20.19 10.38
N THR A 27 -26.31 21.23 9.56
CA THR A 27 -27.07 21.30 8.31
C THR A 27 -26.56 20.26 7.33
N VAL A 28 -25.26 20.19 7.05
CA VAL A 28 -24.70 19.18 6.14
C VAL A 28 -25.02 17.77 6.63
N ALA A 29 -24.73 17.47 7.90
CA ALA A 29 -24.97 16.14 8.47
C ALA A 29 -26.45 15.72 8.39
N TRP A 30 -27.37 16.61 8.77
CA TRP A 30 -28.80 16.35 8.70
C TRP A 30 -29.28 16.19 7.25
N GLN A 31 -28.80 17.04 6.34
CA GLN A 31 -29.16 16.97 4.93
C GLN A 31 -28.69 15.67 4.29
N THR A 32 -27.47 15.23 4.61
CA THR A 32 -26.93 13.95 4.14
C THR A 32 -27.72 12.77 4.69
N ASP A 33 -28.01 12.72 5.99
CA ASP A 33 -28.84 11.64 6.59
C ASP A 33 -30.26 11.63 6.01
N HIS A 34 -30.90 12.80 5.88
CA HIS A 34 -32.23 12.93 5.29
C HIS A 34 -32.26 12.48 3.83
N ALA A 35 -31.27 12.89 3.03
CA ALA A 35 -31.13 12.45 1.64
C ALA A 35 -30.90 10.94 1.54
N TRP A 36 -30.09 10.37 2.44
CA TRP A 36 -29.83 8.94 2.49
C TRP A 36 -31.08 8.12 2.88
N ARG A 37 -31.84 8.54 3.90
CA ARG A 37 -33.05 7.80 4.36
C ARG A 37 -34.25 7.97 3.44
N ILE A 38 -34.45 9.15 2.87
CA ILE A 38 -35.71 9.55 2.20
C ILE A 38 -35.52 9.77 0.69
N GLY A 39 -34.28 9.74 0.19
CA GLY A 39 -33.96 9.94 -1.23
C GLY A 39 -34.21 11.38 -1.71
N ARG A 40 -34.33 12.35 -0.80
CA ARG A 40 -34.63 13.76 -1.11
C ARG A 40 -33.78 14.71 -0.27
N ILE A 41 -33.25 15.74 -0.92
CA ILE A 41 -32.57 16.85 -0.26
C ILE A 41 -33.62 17.77 0.34
N ALA A 42 -33.54 18.02 1.65
CA ALA A 42 -34.36 18.99 2.36
C ALA A 42 -33.46 20.05 3.01
N ALA A 43 -33.99 21.22 3.39
CA ALA A 43 -33.24 22.19 4.19
C ALA A 43 -33.47 21.94 5.68
N LEU A 44 -32.41 22.02 6.50
CA LEU A 44 -32.54 21.93 7.95
C LEU A 44 -33.49 23.05 8.45
N PRO A 45 -34.58 22.74 9.18
CA PRO A 45 -35.48 23.76 9.71
C PRO A 45 -34.76 24.64 10.74
N ARG A 46 -34.41 25.88 10.36
CA ARG A 46 -33.71 26.84 11.24
C ARG A 46 -34.70 27.86 11.82
N SER A 47 -34.79 27.92 13.15
CA SER A 47 -35.39 29.07 13.85
C SER A 47 -34.47 30.30 13.70
N ARG A 48 -35.01 31.42 13.21
CA ARG A 48 -34.28 32.68 12.97
C ARG A 48 -34.29 33.58 14.22
N GLU A 49 -33.60 33.16 15.26
CA GLU A 49 -33.22 34.10 16.33
C GLU A 49 -31.88 34.77 15.98
N PRO A 50 -31.76 36.11 16.11
CA PRO A 50 -30.54 36.82 15.80
C PRO A 50 -29.38 36.36 16.70
N LEU A 51 -28.20 36.21 16.11
CA LEU A 51 -26.97 35.95 16.85
C LEU A 51 -26.69 37.12 17.80
N ARG A 52 -26.38 36.83 19.08
CA ARG A 52 -25.84 37.87 19.98
C ARG A 52 -24.54 38.39 19.37
N LYS A 53 -24.47 39.70 19.12
CA LYS A 53 -23.36 40.36 18.40
C LYS A 53 -22.10 40.53 19.22
N THR A 54 -22.16 40.36 20.53
CA THR A 54 -20.99 40.48 21.41
C THR A 54 -20.32 39.11 21.55
N PRO A 55 -19.14 38.90 20.93
CA PRO A 55 -18.30 37.75 21.29
C PRO A 55 -18.00 37.85 22.79
N HIS A 56 -18.15 36.75 23.51
CA HIS A 56 -17.66 36.66 24.87
C HIS A 56 -16.13 36.61 24.81
N ALA A 57 -15.48 37.74 25.10
CA ALA A 57 -14.04 37.78 25.27
C ALA A 57 -13.65 36.83 26.42
N GLY A 58 -12.75 35.88 26.15
CA GLY A 58 -12.13 35.04 27.18
C GLY A 58 -12.81 33.71 27.51
N LEU A 59 -13.71 33.18 26.66
CA LEU A 59 -14.02 31.74 26.75
C LEU A 59 -12.84 30.97 26.16
N HIS A 60 -12.10 30.29 27.02
CA HIS A 60 -11.15 29.27 26.60
C HIS A 60 -11.89 27.94 26.57
N LEU A 61 -11.80 27.19 25.47
CA LEU A 61 -12.30 25.81 25.40
C LEU A 61 -11.70 25.01 26.56
N THR A 62 -12.54 24.68 27.54
CA THR A 62 -12.17 23.85 28.68
C THR A 62 -12.25 22.38 28.27
N PRO A 63 -11.35 21.54 28.78
CA PRO A 63 -11.44 20.09 28.58
C PRO A 63 -12.79 19.56 29.11
N PHE A 64 -13.26 18.44 28.54
CA PHE A 64 -14.45 17.74 29.06
C PHE A 64 -14.25 17.32 30.53
N GLU A 65 -15.36 17.06 31.23
CA GLU A 65 -15.29 16.52 32.60
C GLU A 65 -14.46 15.21 32.61
N GLY A 66 -13.62 15.05 33.63
CA GLY A 66 -12.67 13.93 33.72
C GLY A 66 -11.33 14.13 32.99
N LEU A 67 -11.20 15.18 32.16
CA LEU A 67 -9.96 15.52 31.45
C LEU A 67 -9.26 16.73 32.07
N GLN A 68 -7.96 16.84 31.82
CA GLN A 68 -7.11 17.98 32.12
C GLN A 68 -6.48 18.51 30.83
N LYS A 69 -6.25 19.82 30.77
CA LYS A 69 -5.47 20.44 29.69
C LYS A 69 -4.01 20.47 30.12
N VAL A 70 -3.16 19.85 29.33
CA VAL A 70 -1.71 19.86 29.50
C VAL A 70 -1.11 20.83 28.49
N THR A 71 -0.06 21.54 28.89
CA THR A 71 0.71 22.43 28.00
C THR A 71 2.17 22.05 28.09
N ASP A 72 2.79 21.81 26.95
CA ASP A 72 4.16 21.33 26.83
C ASP A 72 4.80 21.83 25.53
N GLN A 73 6.03 22.36 25.63
CA GLN A 73 6.87 22.86 24.52
C GLN A 73 6.10 23.64 23.41
N GLY A 74 5.21 24.55 23.81
CA GLY A 74 4.46 25.40 22.88
C GLY A 74 3.19 24.75 22.29
N TYR A 75 2.85 23.54 22.71
CA TYR A 75 1.61 22.83 22.38
C TYR A 75 0.72 22.63 23.61
N SER A 76 -0.57 22.44 23.38
CA SER A 76 -1.51 22.02 24.41
C SER A 76 -2.45 20.94 23.89
N PHE A 77 -2.84 20.02 24.77
CA PHE A 77 -3.70 18.88 24.47
C PHE A 77 -4.51 18.48 25.70
N PHE A 78 -5.52 17.66 25.51
CA PHE A 78 -6.36 17.10 26.58
C PHE A 78 -5.90 15.69 26.92
N LEU A 79 -5.87 15.37 28.21
CA LEU A 79 -5.47 14.07 28.75
C LEU A 79 -6.39 13.70 29.93
N PRO A 80 -6.68 12.41 30.19
CA PRO A 80 -7.39 12.03 31.40
C PRO A 80 -6.69 12.50 32.68
N LYS A 81 -7.47 12.86 33.70
CA LYS A 81 -6.93 13.32 35.00
C LYS A 81 -6.17 12.24 35.77
N THR A 82 -6.33 10.97 35.41
CA THR A 82 -5.64 9.84 36.05
C THR A 82 -4.16 9.79 35.69
N PHE A 83 -3.76 10.36 34.56
CA PHE A 83 -2.36 10.44 34.16
C PHE A 83 -1.61 11.51 34.95
N ALA A 84 -0.55 11.08 35.64
CA ALA A 84 0.42 11.93 36.30
C ALA A 84 1.72 12.02 35.47
N VAL A 85 2.51 13.09 35.64
CA VAL A 85 3.79 13.21 34.95
C VAL A 85 4.78 12.21 35.55
N LYS A 86 5.35 11.31 34.73
CA LYS A 86 6.18 10.19 35.22
C LYS A 86 7.54 10.68 35.72
N TYR A 87 8.31 11.39 34.90
CA TYR A 87 9.54 12.15 35.22
C TYR A 87 9.90 12.99 33.96
N MET A 88 10.58 14.14 34.09
CA MET A 88 11.14 14.83 32.91
C MET A 88 12.31 14.01 32.35
N ARG A 89 12.14 13.38 31.18
CA ARG A 89 13.30 13.05 30.35
C ARG A 89 13.92 14.37 29.86
N SER A 90 15.24 14.48 29.87
CA SER A 90 15.91 15.57 29.17
C SER A 90 15.64 15.43 27.66
N GLY A 91 15.00 16.43 27.03
CA GLY A 91 14.85 16.48 25.56
C GLY A 91 13.44 16.85 25.08
N CYS A 92 13.13 16.41 23.85
CA CYS A 92 11.91 16.67 23.07
C CYS A 92 10.69 15.80 23.43
N SER A 93 10.78 14.96 24.47
CA SER A 93 9.75 13.95 24.80
C SER A 93 9.31 14.01 26.25
N ARG A 94 7.99 13.94 26.47
CA ARG A 94 7.36 13.95 27.79
C ARG A 94 6.44 12.75 27.96
N SER A 95 6.56 12.07 29.10
CA SER A 95 5.78 10.87 29.43
C SER A 95 4.87 11.10 30.64
N PHE A 96 3.65 10.56 30.54
CA PHE A 96 2.62 10.58 31.54
C PHE A 96 2.23 9.13 31.88
N TRP A 97 2.04 8.85 33.16
CA TRP A 97 1.83 7.52 33.69
C TRP A 97 0.51 7.46 34.46
N ASP A 98 -0.27 6.43 34.20
CA ASP A 98 -1.43 6.05 35.00
C ASP A 98 -1.07 4.81 35.83
N GLU A 99 -0.82 5.03 37.12
CA GLU A 99 -0.40 3.96 38.04
C GLU A 99 -1.49 2.90 38.23
N SER A 100 -2.77 3.28 38.14
CA SER A 100 -3.88 2.35 38.37
C SER A 100 -4.05 1.33 37.24
N ARG A 101 -3.62 1.69 36.03
CA ARG A 101 -3.80 0.89 34.80
C ARG A 101 -2.47 0.42 34.20
N GLU A 102 -1.36 0.83 34.78
CA GLU A 102 0.00 0.61 34.28
C GLU A 102 0.21 1.08 32.82
N VAL A 103 -0.43 2.21 32.46
CA VAL A 103 -0.36 2.77 31.11
C VAL A 103 0.58 3.96 31.06
N ASP A 104 1.46 3.98 30.06
CA ASP A 104 2.33 5.10 29.74
C ASP A 104 1.84 5.78 28.46
N ILE A 105 1.72 7.10 28.45
CA ILE A 105 1.57 7.87 27.23
C ILE A 105 2.72 8.85 27.12
N SER A 106 3.45 8.75 26.02
CA SER A 106 4.59 9.60 25.70
C SER A 106 4.26 10.46 24.48
N ILE A 107 4.64 11.73 24.56
CA ILE A 107 4.45 12.71 23.50
C ILE A 107 5.82 13.28 23.19
N SER A 108 6.28 13.12 21.96
CA SER A 108 7.55 13.66 21.49
C SER A 108 7.30 14.69 20.40
N LEU A 109 7.89 15.88 20.58
CA LEU A 109 7.75 17.04 19.72
C LEU A 109 9.12 17.30 19.09
N GLU A 110 9.34 16.82 17.88
CA GLU A 110 10.63 16.99 17.19
C GLU A 110 10.88 18.47 16.85
N GLU A 111 12.13 18.84 16.57
CA GLU A 111 12.42 20.20 16.12
C GLU A 111 11.80 20.46 14.72
N PRO A 112 11.28 21.67 14.44
CA PRO A 112 10.79 21.98 13.11
C PRO A 112 11.92 21.96 12.07
N GLU A 113 11.70 21.22 10.98
CA GLU A 113 12.62 21.13 9.85
C GLU A 113 12.05 21.89 8.65
N THR A 114 12.90 22.36 7.74
CA THR A 114 12.40 22.96 6.50
C THR A 114 11.84 21.87 5.57
N LEU A 115 10.87 22.22 4.74
CA LEU A 115 10.31 21.27 3.77
C LEU A 115 11.38 20.74 2.80
N ALA A 116 12.39 21.55 2.48
CA ALA A 116 13.51 21.14 1.64
C ALA A 116 14.40 20.10 2.34
N ASP A 117 14.63 20.24 3.65
CA ASP A 117 15.44 19.28 4.42
C ASP A 117 14.73 17.92 4.56
N LEU A 118 13.39 17.92 4.67
CA LEU A 118 12.58 16.69 4.68
C LEU A 118 12.69 15.90 3.38
N GLU A 119 12.74 16.59 2.23
CA GLU A 119 12.93 15.96 0.92
C GLU A 119 14.31 15.31 0.83
N VAL A 120 15.36 16.02 1.27
CA VAL A 120 16.75 15.52 1.27
C VAL A 120 16.92 14.30 2.19
N THR A 121 16.24 14.28 3.34
CA THR A 121 16.30 13.16 4.30
C THR A 121 15.39 11.99 3.94
N SER A 122 14.61 12.08 2.84
CA SER A 122 13.58 11.10 2.46
C SER A 122 12.51 10.89 3.55
N HIS A 123 12.30 11.91 4.38
CA HIS A 123 11.25 11.98 5.38
C HIS A 123 10.09 12.85 4.89
N ASP A 124 9.96 13.09 3.59
CA ASP A 124 8.94 13.93 2.94
C ASP A 124 7.49 13.49 3.23
N HIS A 125 7.26 12.20 3.52
CA HIS A 125 5.95 11.68 3.92
C HIS A 125 5.95 11.00 5.31
N ILE A 126 4.98 11.33 6.16
CA ILE A 126 4.89 10.86 7.56
C ILE A 126 4.84 9.33 7.70
N ARG A 127 4.28 8.64 6.70
CA ARG A 127 4.25 7.16 6.62
C ARG A 127 5.67 6.55 6.69
N TRP A 128 6.68 7.21 6.12
CA TRP A 128 8.07 6.71 6.15
C TRP A 128 8.64 6.72 7.55
N VAL A 129 8.45 7.84 8.26
CA VAL A 129 8.87 8.03 9.66
C VAL A 129 8.27 6.94 10.56
N ILE A 130 6.99 6.62 10.34
CA ILE A 130 6.27 5.60 11.12
C ILE A 130 6.76 4.20 10.81
N SER A 131 7.05 3.91 9.55
CA SER A 131 7.62 2.63 9.14
C SER A 131 8.94 2.38 9.89
N ASP A 132 9.79 3.39 9.96
CA ASP A 132 11.09 3.31 10.64
C ASP A 132 10.90 3.20 12.16
N PHE A 133 9.99 3.97 12.74
CA PHE A 133 9.62 3.85 14.16
C PHE A 133 9.09 2.45 14.50
N ARG A 134 8.15 1.92 13.71
CA ARG A 134 7.58 0.59 13.92
C ARG A 134 8.68 -0.46 13.85
N GLN A 135 9.57 -0.37 12.86
CA GLN A 135 10.68 -1.30 12.75
C GLN A 135 11.57 -1.27 14.00
N ALA A 136 11.93 -0.08 14.48
CA ALA A 136 12.76 0.06 15.69
C ALA A 136 12.06 -0.47 16.96
N MET A 137 10.76 -0.22 17.10
CA MET A 137 9.99 -0.62 18.29
C MET A 137 9.65 -2.11 18.34
N THR A 138 9.62 -2.76 17.19
CA THR A 138 9.33 -4.19 17.07
C THR A 138 10.60 -5.04 16.99
N GLU A 139 11.77 -4.42 16.86
CA GLU A 139 13.05 -5.11 16.86
C GLU A 139 13.26 -5.87 18.18
N GLY A 140 13.46 -7.19 18.07
CA GLY A 140 13.62 -8.07 19.22
C GLY A 140 12.32 -8.49 19.92
N GLN A 141 11.15 -8.04 19.47
CA GLN A 141 9.86 -8.50 19.98
C GLN A 141 9.43 -9.82 19.32
N SER A 142 8.95 -10.77 20.12
CA SER A 142 8.31 -12.00 19.65
C SER A 142 6.82 -11.77 19.37
N GLU A 143 6.30 -12.47 18.37
CA GLU A 143 4.86 -12.57 18.07
C GLU A 143 4.14 -11.21 17.88
N VAL A 144 4.79 -10.29 17.17
CA VAL A 144 4.20 -8.98 16.86
C VAL A 144 3.00 -9.13 15.92
N MET A 145 1.86 -8.58 16.34
CA MET A 145 0.62 -8.50 15.59
C MET A 145 0.23 -7.03 15.39
N VAL A 146 0.13 -6.60 14.13
CA VAL A 146 -0.36 -5.26 13.78
C VAL A 146 -1.88 -5.32 13.66
N LEU A 147 -2.57 -4.55 14.50
CA LEU A 147 -4.03 -4.46 14.54
C LEU A 147 -4.56 -3.29 13.71
N ARG A 148 -3.81 -2.19 13.63
CA ARG A 148 -4.10 -1.04 12.75
C ARG A 148 -2.83 -0.45 12.16
N ASP A 149 -2.92 0.00 10.91
CA ASP A 149 -1.88 0.73 10.18
C ASP A 149 -2.54 1.56 9.07
N ALA A 150 -2.95 2.78 9.37
CA ALA A 150 -3.79 3.57 8.48
C ALA A 150 -3.63 5.08 8.64
N PHE A 151 -4.00 5.81 7.59
CA PHE A 151 -4.12 7.27 7.64
C PHE A 151 -5.12 7.70 8.73
N TYR A 152 -4.74 8.71 9.50
CA TYR A 152 -5.55 9.27 10.57
C TYR A 152 -5.97 10.70 10.20
N ILE A 153 -7.23 11.05 10.48
CA ILE A 153 -7.74 12.40 10.28
C ILE A 153 -7.87 13.06 11.64
N LYS A 154 -7.02 14.05 11.90
CA LYS A 154 -7.10 14.91 13.08
C LYS A 154 -8.43 15.69 13.07
N ARG A 155 -9.22 15.57 14.14
CA ARG A 155 -10.62 16.02 14.15
C ARG A 155 -10.86 17.39 14.78
N MET A 156 -9.94 17.91 15.59
CA MET A 156 -10.12 19.22 16.24
C MET A 156 -9.06 20.23 15.78
N ASN A 157 -9.46 21.49 15.67
CA ASN A 157 -8.55 22.62 15.46
C ASN A 157 -8.83 23.70 16.52
N LEU A 158 -8.40 23.43 17.76
CA LEU A 158 -8.74 24.25 18.92
C LEU A 158 -8.06 25.64 18.92
N ALA A 159 -7.01 25.83 18.13
CA ALA A 159 -6.25 27.08 18.06
C ALA A 159 -6.54 27.91 16.78
N ASN A 160 -7.44 27.44 15.91
CA ASN A 160 -7.58 27.94 14.53
C ASN A 160 -6.23 27.98 13.79
N ASP A 161 -5.45 26.92 13.95
CA ASP A 161 -4.19 26.74 13.25
C ASP A 161 -4.44 26.56 11.75
N ILE A 162 -3.71 27.32 10.93
CA ILE A 162 -3.83 27.27 9.47
C ILE A 162 -2.92 26.21 8.86
N ALA A 163 -1.90 25.74 9.60
CA ALA A 163 -0.97 24.71 9.15
C ALA A 163 -1.74 23.47 8.66
N ALA A 164 -1.20 22.79 7.65
CA ALA A 164 -1.72 21.51 7.23
C ALA A 164 -1.35 20.43 8.25
N TRP A 165 -2.26 19.51 8.52
CA TRP A 165 -2.03 18.38 9.41
C TRP A 165 -2.21 17.08 8.63
N THR A 166 -1.14 16.29 8.55
CA THR A 166 -1.21 14.90 8.09
C THR A 166 -0.95 13.98 9.27
N ALA A 167 -1.61 12.84 9.32
CA ALA A 167 -1.51 11.95 10.46
C ALA A 167 -1.69 10.50 10.08
N TRP A 168 -1.17 9.61 10.92
CA TRP A 168 -1.22 8.19 10.67
C TRP A 168 -1.16 7.41 11.99
N GLU A 169 -2.03 6.42 12.09
CA GLU A 169 -2.31 5.61 13.27
C GLU A 169 -1.74 4.21 13.08
N VAL A 170 -1.00 3.75 14.10
CA VAL A 170 -0.53 2.36 14.19
C VAL A 170 -0.91 1.79 15.54
N PHE A 171 -1.42 0.56 15.54
CA PHE A 171 -1.66 -0.21 16.75
C PHE A 171 -1.10 -1.61 16.55
N TRP A 172 -0.21 -2.03 17.44
CA TRP A 172 0.32 -3.38 17.45
C TRP A 172 0.44 -3.94 18.87
N LYS A 173 0.51 -5.27 18.98
CA LYS A 173 0.74 -5.99 20.23
C LYS A 173 1.79 -7.08 20.06
N SER A 174 2.51 -7.38 21.12
CA SER A 174 3.40 -8.54 21.28
C SER A 174 2.99 -9.34 22.53
N GLU A 175 3.73 -10.39 22.86
CA GLU A 175 3.51 -11.16 24.10
C GLU A 175 3.65 -10.31 25.37
N SER A 176 4.43 -9.23 25.32
CA SER A 176 4.77 -8.43 26.50
C SER A 176 4.06 -7.07 26.55
N VAL A 177 3.76 -6.48 25.40
CA VAL A 177 3.31 -5.09 25.32
C VAL A 177 2.31 -4.85 24.19
N ALA A 178 1.41 -3.89 24.39
CA ALA A 178 0.55 -3.32 23.38
C ALA A 178 0.89 -1.83 23.22
N VAL A 179 1.04 -1.39 21.98
CA VAL A 179 1.45 -0.01 21.64
C VAL A 179 0.49 0.58 20.63
N VAL A 180 -0.14 1.68 21.02
CA VAL A 180 -0.94 2.53 20.13
C VAL A 180 -0.15 3.81 19.88
N ALA A 181 0.10 4.15 18.62
CA ALA A 181 0.80 5.36 18.25
C ALA A 181 0.04 6.15 17.18
N ILE A 182 -0.05 7.46 17.35
CA ILE A 182 -0.45 8.40 16.30
C ILE A 182 0.69 9.36 16.06
N PHE A 183 1.16 9.40 14.82
CA PHE A 183 2.13 10.37 14.35
C PHE A 183 1.39 11.47 13.61
N LEU A 184 1.69 12.71 13.96
CA LEU A 184 1.15 13.90 13.36
C LEU A 184 2.31 14.66 12.71
N ARG A 185 2.10 15.17 11.50
CA ARG A 185 2.97 16.15 10.89
C ARG A 185 2.20 17.43 10.68
N ARG A 186 2.70 18.50 11.28
CA ARG A 186 2.22 19.86 11.09
C ARG A 186 3.08 20.52 10.01
N GLN A 187 2.53 20.79 8.83
CA GLN A 187 3.24 21.36 7.68
C GLN A 187 2.80 22.79 7.40
N TYR A 188 3.68 23.55 6.74
CA TYR A 188 3.46 24.96 6.41
C TYR A 188 3.26 25.80 7.68
N ILE A 189 4.17 25.60 8.64
CA ILE A 189 4.08 26.23 9.96
C ILE A 189 4.26 27.76 9.84
N PRO A 190 3.34 28.57 10.41
CA PRO A 190 3.52 30.01 10.50
C PRO A 190 4.76 30.38 11.34
N PRO A 191 5.44 31.50 11.03
CA PRO A 191 4.97 32.54 10.13
C PRO A 191 5.45 32.41 8.67
N MET A 192 6.44 31.58 8.39
CA MET A 192 7.13 31.53 7.08
C MET A 192 6.58 30.47 6.11
N MET A 193 5.75 29.55 6.61
CA MET A 193 5.04 28.51 5.85
C MET A 193 5.94 27.51 5.10
N ASP A 194 7.21 27.42 5.45
CA ASP A 194 8.22 26.57 4.80
C ASP A 194 8.82 25.52 5.74
N ALA A 195 8.25 25.36 6.92
CA ALA A 195 8.66 24.39 7.91
C ALA A 195 7.56 23.36 8.16
N ALA A 196 7.98 22.18 8.59
CA ALA A 196 7.14 21.13 9.10
C ALA A 196 7.71 20.59 10.42
N GLN A 197 6.85 20.03 11.25
CA GLN A 197 7.23 19.46 12.54
C GLN A 197 6.50 18.14 12.74
N ASP A 198 7.27 17.12 13.09
CA ASP A 198 6.76 15.79 13.41
C ASP A 198 6.51 15.66 14.92
N ILE A 199 5.39 15.02 15.23
CA ILE A 199 4.91 14.85 16.60
C ILE A 199 4.47 13.40 16.74
N SER A 200 5.03 12.68 17.71
CA SER A 200 4.66 11.31 18.03
C SER A 200 3.87 11.28 19.34
N ILE A 201 2.76 10.55 19.34
CA ILE A 201 1.96 10.27 20.53
C ILE A 201 1.93 8.75 20.65
N VAL A 202 2.60 8.20 21.65
CA VAL A 202 2.80 6.76 21.81
C VAL A 202 2.29 6.35 23.18
N LEU A 203 1.23 5.57 23.20
CA LEU A 203 0.70 4.90 24.39
C LEU A 203 1.22 3.46 24.43
N THR A 204 1.79 3.09 25.58
CA THR A 204 2.33 1.76 25.86
C THR A 204 1.61 1.16 27.05
N CYS A 205 1.13 -0.08 26.89
CA CYS A 205 0.39 -0.82 27.90
C CYS A 205 0.97 -2.24 28.00
N PRO A 206 1.19 -2.81 29.20
CA PRO A 206 1.63 -4.19 29.30
C PRO A 206 0.54 -5.15 28.81
N ALA A 207 0.93 -6.23 28.14
CA ALA A 207 -0.02 -7.17 27.52
C ALA A 207 -0.99 -7.80 28.54
N HIS A 208 -0.53 -8.02 29.77
CA HIS A 208 -1.36 -8.62 30.83
C HIS A 208 -2.56 -7.73 31.22
N ALA A 209 -2.46 -6.40 31.07
CA ALA A 209 -3.58 -5.50 31.38
C ALA A 209 -4.74 -5.65 30.39
N LEU A 210 -4.44 -5.93 29.11
CA LEU A 210 -5.44 -6.29 28.12
C LEU A 210 -5.98 -7.71 28.33
N GLN A 211 -5.10 -8.68 28.59
CA GLN A 211 -5.48 -10.09 28.79
C GLN A 211 -6.40 -10.29 30.01
N ASN A 212 -6.16 -9.52 31.08
CA ASN A 212 -6.98 -9.55 32.29
C ASN A 212 -8.26 -8.71 32.19
N GLY A 213 -8.50 -8.05 31.05
CA GLY A 213 -9.68 -7.20 30.83
C GLY A 213 -9.71 -5.93 31.69
N ILE A 214 -8.56 -5.47 32.19
CA ILE A 214 -8.44 -4.19 32.90
C ILE A 214 -8.68 -3.03 31.93
N LEU A 215 -8.21 -3.22 30.69
CA LEU A 215 -8.36 -2.30 29.57
C LEU A 215 -8.88 -3.06 28.37
N ASP A 216 -9.68 -2.39 27.54
CA ASP A 216 -10.02 -2.86 26.22
C ASP A 216 -9.25 -2.11 25.13
N GLU A 217 -9.09 -2.75 23.98
CA GLU A 217 -8.35 -2.23 22.83
C GLU A 217 -8.91 -0.88 22.30
N GLU A 218 -10.23 -0.69 22.37
CA GLU A 218 -10.88 0.52 21.86
C GLU A 218 -10.69 1.71 22.81
N SER A 219 -10.71 1.49 24.13
CA SER A 219 -10.37 2.52 25.13
C SER A 219 -8.95 3.06 24.93
N LEU A 220 -7.96 2.18 24.67
CA LEU A 220 -6.59 2.62 24.37
C LEU A 220 -6.53 3.51 23.12
N LEU A 221 -7.21 3.09 22.05
CA LEU A 221 -7.29 3.87 20.81
C LEU A 221 -7.93 5.23 21.05
N GLN A 222 -9.04 5.29 21.79
CA GLN A 222 -9.74 6.53 22.07
C GLN A 222 -8.90 7.52 22.87
N GLU A 223 -8.11 7.05 23.84
CA GLU A 223 -7.22 7.90 24.62
C GLU A 223 -6.13 8.55 23.76
N VAL A 224 -5.45 7.78 22.90
CA VAL A 224 -4.42 8.33 22.00
C VAL A 224 -5.05 9.29 20.98
N ARG A 225 -6.20 8.92 20.40
CA ARG A 225 -6.95 9.76 19.46
C ARG A 225 -7.38 11.07 20.09
N LEU A 226 -7.83 11.06 21.34
CA LEU A 226 -8.21 12.27 22.06
C LEU A 226 -7.04 13.24 22.21
N VAL A 227 -5.87 12.73 22.59
CA VAL A 227 -4.64 13.54 22.68
C VAL A 227 -4.29 14.11 21.30
N ALA A 228 -4.27 13.26 20.27
CA ALA A 228 -3.94 13.66 18.90
C ALA A 228 -4.90 14.72 18.34
N ASP A 229 -6.21 14.52 18.54
CA ASP A 229 -7.25 15.42 18.07
C ASP A 229 -7.17 16.77 18.78
N SER A 230 -7.01 16.76 20.11
CA SER A 230 -6.97 17.98 20.92
C SER A 230 -5.63 18.72 20.87
N LEU A 231 -4.56 18.09 20.38
CA LEU A 231 -3.25 18.72 20.23
C LEU A 231 -3.34 19.97 19.35
N CYS A 232 -2.87 21.10 19.87
CA CYS A 232 -2.87 22.37 19.17
C CYS A 232 -1.73 23.28 19.66
N PRO A 233 -1.20 24.19 18.83
CA PRO A 233 -0.24 25.18 19.30
C PRO A 233 -0.87 26.08 20.36
N VAL A 234 -0.07 26.55 21.32
CA VAL A 234 -0.51 27.45 22.40
C VAL A 234 -0.84 28.85 21.86
N VAL A 235 -0.24 29.24 20.73
CA VAL A 235 -0.54 30.50 20.06
C VAL A 235 -1.99 30.48 19.58
N GLN A 236 -2.79 31.40 20.11
CA GLN A 236 -4.18 31.59 19.69
C GLN A 236 -4.23 32.44 18.42
N ASP A 237 -5.06 32.01 17.47
CA ASP A 237 -5.41 32.76 16.26
C ASP A 237 -4.25 32.96 15.26
N CYS A 238 -3.79 31.86 14.67
CA CYS A 238 -2.83 31.85 13.57
C CYS A 238 -3.51 32.09 12.20
N THR A 239 -4.66 32.77 12.16
CA THR A 239 -5.51 32.79 10.95
C THR A 239 -4.98 33.65 9.81
N GLN A 240 -4.04 34.56 10.07
CA GLN A 240 -3.43 35.40 9.03
C GLN A 240 -1.92 35.58 9.27
N PRO A 241 -1.09 35.58 8.20
CA PRO A 241 0.29 36.01 8.30
C PRO A 241 0.30 37.47 8.78
N GLN A 242 1.06 37.77 9.82
CA GLN A 242 1.28 39.16 10.20
C GLN A 242 1.88 39.91 8.99
N THR A 243 1.53 41.19 8.83
CA THR A 243 1.93 42.00 7.66
C THR A 243 3.44 41.93 7.37
N LEU A 244 4.27 41.83 8.43
CA LEU A 244 5.72 41.68 8.31
C LEU A 244 6.16 40.43 7.52
N TYR A 245 5.50 39.29 7.71
CA TYR A 245 5.88 38.04 7.07
C TYR A 245 5.30 37.89 5.67
N ARG A 246 4.25 38.67 5.34
CA ARG A 246 3.61 38.64 4.03
C ARG A 246 4.62 38.92 2.91
N ASP A 247 5.44 39.96 3.05
CA ASP A 247 6.41 40.33 2.01
C ASP A 247 7.50 39.27 1.86
N MET A 248 7.87 38.59 2.96
CA MET A 248 8.83 37.48 2.91
C MET A 248 8.22 36.24 2.24
N ILE A 249 6.96 35.90 2.54
CA ILE A 249 6.24 34.81 1.86
C ILE A 249 6.08 35.14 0.37
N GLN A 250 5.74 36.39 0.04
CA GLN A 250 5.63 36.84 -1.35
C GLN A 250 6.98 36.73 -2.07
N ALA A 251 8.08 37.15 -1.44
CA ALA A 251 9.42 36.99 -2.01
C ALA A 251 9.78 35.51 -2.24
N LYS A 252 9.38 34.60 -1.34
CA LYS A 252 9.56 33.15 -1.52
C LYS A 252 8.71 32.60 -2.68
N LEU A 253 7.47 33.07 -2.82
CA LEU A 253 6.60 32.74 -3.95
C LEU A 253 7.22 33.20 -5.28
N ASP A 254 7.71 34.44 -5.34
CA ASP A 254 8.33 35.00 -6.54
C ASP A 254 9.68 34.35 -6.88
N ALA A 255 10.42 33.89 -5.85
CA ALA A 255 11.63 33.09 -6.01
C ALA A 255 11.38 31.60 -6.29
N LEU A 256 10.10 31.17 -6.31
CA LEU A 256 9.62 29.80 -6.51
C LEU A 256 10.23 28.80 -5.52
N LEU A 257 10.42 29.20 -4.27
CA LEU A 257 11.01 28.34 -3.22
C LEU A 257 10.01 27.33 -2.64
N PHE A 258 8.72 27.55 -2.86
CA PHE A 258 7.67 26.58 -2.55
C PHE A 258 7.59 25.52 -3.65
N ASP A 259 7.41 24.26 -3.24
CA ASP A 259 7.08 23.16 -4.14
C ASP A 259 5.61 23.22 -4.58
N GLU A 260 5.23 22.29 -5.44
CA GLU A 260 3.90 22.19 -6.03
C GLU A 260 2.79 22.00 -4.98
N ASP A 261 3.07 21.22 -3.93
CA ASP A 261 2.11 20.93 -2.87
C ASP A 261 1.93 22.14 -1.95
N ALA A 262 3.02 22.83 -1.59
CA ALA A 262 3.01 24.09 -0.86
C ALA A 262 2.29 25.19 -1.65
N LEU A 263 2.53 25.31 -2.96
CA LEU A 263 1.84 26.27 -3.82
C LEU A 263 0.33 25.98 -3.89
N THR A 264 -0.04 24.71 -4.02
CA THR A 264 -1.45 24.28 -4.03
C THR A 264 -2.12 24.58 -2.69
N TRP A 265 -1.44 24.31 -1.58
CA TRP A 265 -1.91 24.64 -0.24
C TRP A 265 -2.08 26.15 -0.06
N LEU A 266 -1.08 26.96 -0.44
CA LEU A 266 -1.14 28.43 -0.37
C LEU A 266 -2.31 28.99 -1.21
N ASP A 267 -2.52 28.52 -2.44
CA ASP A 267 -3.65 28.90 -3.29
C ASP A 267 -4.99 28.54 -2.63
N SER A 268 -5.09 27.35 -2.03
CA SER A 268 -6.31 26.91 -1.34
C SER A 268 -6.63 27.69 -0.06
N MET A 269 -5.61 28.03 0.73
CA MET A 269 -5.77 28.67 2.04
C MET A 269 -5.93 30.18 1.94
N PHE A 270 -5.20 30.83 1.02
CA PHE A 270 -5.18 32.28 0.90
C PHE A 270 -5.90 32.82 -0.33
N ALA A 271 -6.41 31.95 -1.21
CA ALA A 271 -7.02 32.32 -2.48
C ALA A 271 -6.13 33.31 -3.25
N LEU A 272 -4.91 32.86 -3.60
CA LEU A 272 -3.87 33.72 -4.17
C LEU A 272 -4.44 34.54 -5.34
N GLN A 273 -4.27 35.86 -5.24
CA GLN A 273 -4.76 36.76 -6.26
C GLN A 273 -3.91 36.62 -7.53
N ARG A 274 -4.58 36.64 -8.68
CA ARG A 274 -3.90 36.71 -9.98
C ARG A 274 -3.15 38.04 -10.10
N VAL A 275 -2.04 38.01 -10.82
CA VAL A 275 -1.18 39.19 -11.02
C VAL A 275 -1.91 40.34 -11.74
N ASP A 276 -2.90 40.04 -12.58
CA ASP A 276 -3.65 40.99 -13.42
C ASP A 276 -4.86 41.65 -12.74
N GLN A 277 -5.33 41.12 -11.61
CA GLN A 277 -6.46 41.70 -10.88
C GLN A 277 -5.98 42.87 -10.01
N VAL A 278 -6.18 44.10 -10.52
CA VAL A 278 -6.05 45.33 -9.73
C VAL A 278 -7.01 45.24 -8.55
N ALA A 279 -6.49 45.53 -7.34
CA ALA A 279 -7.17 45.43 -6.05
C ALA A 279 -8.48 46.24 -5.95
N ALA A 280 -9.53 45.76 -6.62
CA ALA A 280 -10.88 46.26 -6.49
C ALA A 280 -11.56 45.46 -5.38
N GLN A 281 -11.34 45.89 -4.13
CA GLN A 281 -12.13 45.67 -2.90
C GLN A 281 -11.28 45.25 -1.69
N GLY A 282 -10.98 46.23 -0.84
CA GLY A 282 -10.79 46.03 0.60
C GLY A 282 -9.34 45.91 1.11
N PRO A 283 -9.08 46.29 2.38
CA PRO A 283 -7.76 46.30 3.01
C PRO A 283 -7.29 44.92 3.51
N ALA A 284 -7.81 43.81 2.96
CA ALA A 284 -7.38 42.48 3.38
C ALA A 284 -6.01 42.14 2.77
N VAL A 285 -5.07 41.74 3.62
CA VAL A 285 -3.69 41.38 3.29
C VAL A 285 -3.69 40.11 2.43
N THR A 286 -3.71 40.25 1.10
CA THR A 286 -3.75 39.11 0.16
C THR A 286 -2.37 38.82 -0.44
N LEU A 287 -1.96 37.56 -0.41
CA LEU A 287 -0.80 37.04 -1.15
C LEU A 287 -1.15 36.97 -2.65
N ARG A 288 -0.16 37.23 -3.50
CA ARG A 288 -0.29 37.11 -4.96
C ARG A 288 0.35 35.83 -5.43
N ARG A 289 -0.12 35.31 -6.56
CA ARG A 289 0.58 34.24 -7.28
C ARG A 289 1.99 34.67 -7.69
N PRO A 290 2.89 33.70 -7.96
CA PRO A 290 4.26 34.01 -8.36
C PRO A 290 4.33 34.99 -9.53
N SER A 291 5.30 35.90 -9.51
CA SER A 291 5.47 36.95 -10.52
C SER A 291 5.59 36.43 -11.96
N CYS A 292 6.06 35.19 -12.16
CA CYS A 292 6.16 34.50 -13.44
C CYS A 292 4.85 33.80 -13.89
N GLU A 293 3.72 34.01 -13.21
CA GLU A 293 2.41 33.47 -13.64
C GLU A 293 2.06 33.90 -15.08
N ILE A 294 2.38 35.14 -15.46
CA ILE A 294 2.14 35.67 -16.81
C ILE A 294 2.93 34.86 -17.86
N ASP A 295 4.18 34.53 -17.55
CA ASP A 295 5.03 33.70 -18.41
C ASP A 295 4.49 32.27 -18.50
N ALA A 296 3.94 31.74 -17.40
CA ALA A 296 3.26 30.44 -17.38
C ALA A 296 2.02 30.41 -18.27
N TRP A 297 1.18 31.44 -18.24
CA TRP A 297 0.06 31.55 -19.16
C TRP A 297 0.50 31.70 -20.62
N ALA A 298 1.54 32.48 -20.90
CA ALA A 298 2.10 32.61 -22.25
C ALA A 298 2.61 31.26 -22.77
N PHE A 299 3.32 30.50 -21.94
CA PHE A 299 3.78 29.15 -22.26
C PHE A 299 2.62 28.19 -22.55
N LEU A 300 1.65 28.14 -21.64
CA LEU A 300 0.46 27.29 -21.74
C LEU A 300 -0.37 27.60 -23.00
N LYS A 301 -0.65 28.89 -23.24
CA LYS A 301 -1.36 29.35 -24.45
C LYS A 301 -0.59 29.00 -25.72
N SER A 302 0.74 29.07 -25.70
CA SER A 302 1.58 28.68 -26.83
C SER A 302 1.53 27.18 -27.12
N ILE A 303 1.54 26.33 -26.08
CA ILE A 303 1.33 24.88 -26.23
C ILE A 303 -0.05 24.63 -26.83
N MET A 304 -1.11 25.17 -26.25
CA MET A 304 -2.48 24.95 -26.70
C MET A 304 -2.71 25.41 -28.14
N ASN A 305 -2.11 26.52 -28.56
CA ASN A 305 -2.22 26.99 -29.95
C ASN A 305 -1.50 26.05 -30.92
N VAL A 306 -0.31 25.56 -30.58
CA VAL A 306 0.40 24.57 -31.39
C VAL A 306 -0.42 23.29 -31.53
N LEU A 307 -1.12 22.86 -30.47
CA LEU A 307 -2.04 21.72 -30.53
C LEU A 307 -3.31 22.05 -31.34
N GLN A 308 -3.86 23.26 -31.20
CA GLN A 308 -5.06 23.68 -31.94
C GLN A 308 -4.81 23.75 -33.45
N GLU A 309 -3.64 24.26 -33.87
CA GLU A 309 -3.23 24.32 -35.29
C GLU A 309 -3.26 22.94 -35.97
N GLU A 310 -3.00 21.87 -35.23
CA GLU A 310 -3.00 20.48 -35.70
C GLU A 310 -4.31 19.73 -35.38
N ASN A 311 -5.36 20.42 -34.89
CA ASN A 311 -6.61 19.83 -34.40
C ASN A 311 -6.40 18.73 -33.33
N ALA A 312 -5.34 18.88 -32.55
CA ALA A 312 -4.89 17.93 -31.54
C ALA A 312 -5.39 18.25 -30.12
N LEU A 313 -5.97 19.44 -29.93
CA LEU A 313 -6.46 19.89 -28.63
C LEU A 313 -7.84 19.29 -28.33
N SER A 314 -7.92 18.43 -27.32
CA SER A 314 -9.16 17.73 -26.90
C SER A 314 -10.33 18.67 -26.60
N ASN A 315 -10.04 19.84 -26.01
CA ASN A 315 -11.04 20.85 -25.67
C ASN A 315 -10.58 22.25 -26.12
N PRO A 316 -10.96 22.71 -27.33
CA PRO A 316 -10.57 24.01 -27.86
C PRO A 316 -11.08 25.21 -27.04
N GLU A 317 -12.17 25.07 -26.30
CA GLU A 317 -12.76 26.15 -25.50
C GLU A 317 -11.83 26.60 -24.37
N VAL A 318 -10.90 25.74 -23.94
CA VAL A 318 -9.94 26.02 -22.86
C VAL A 318 -9.01 27.18 -23.21
N ILE A 319 -8.75 27.43 -24.49
CA ILE A 319 -7.94 28.59 -24.93
C ILE A 319 -8.61 29.91 -24.53
N GLY A 320 -9.95 29.96 -24.57
CA GLY A 320 -10.73 31.13 -24.15
C GLY A 320 -10.65 31.44 -22.65
N MET A 321 -10.13 30.51 -21.84
CA MET A 321 -9.88 30.74 -20.41
C MET A 321 -8.56 31.48 -20.14
N CYS A 322 -7.67 31.56 -21.14
CA CYS A 322 -6.43 32.32 -21.03
C CYS A 322 -6.73 33.83 -21.06
N PRO A 323 -5.95 34.65 -20.33
CA PRO A 323 -6.05 36.10 -20.45
C PRO A 323 -5.90 36.57 -21.91
N MET A 324 -6.81 37.45 -22.34
CA MET A 324 -6.92 37.84 -23.77
C MET A 324 -5.67 38.57 -24.30
N GLU A 325 -5.01 39.37 -23.45
CA GLU A 325 -3.89 40.24 -23.83
C GLU A 325 -2.54 39.52 -23.96
N LEU A 326 -2.48 38.21 -23.68
CA LEU A 326 -1.21 37.47 -23.71
C LEU A 326 -0.73 37.16 -25.13
N SER A 327 0.51 37.55 -25.41
CA SER A 327 1.22 37.19 -26.63
C SER A 327 1.49 35.69 -26.71
N VAL A 328 1.24 35.10 -27.87
CA VAL A 328 1.59 33.71 -28.19
C VAL A 328 3.05 33.67 -28.61
N LEU A 329 3.83 32.79 -28.00
CA LEU A 329 5.24 32.62 -28.34
C LEU A 329 5.39 31.85 -29.66
N PRO A 330 6.36 32.20 -30.53
CA PRO A 330 6.57 31.49 -31.80
C PRO A 330 6.87 29.99 -31.63
N LYS A 331 7.55 29.65 -30.53
CA LYS A 331 7.72 28.28 -30.04
C LYS A 331 7.51 28.33 -28.53
N PRO A 332 6.83 27.34 -27.91
CA PRO A 332 6.63 27.33 -26.47
C PRO A 332 7.95 27.39 -25.68
N ILE A 333 9.01 26.73 -26.17
CA ILE A 333 10.34 26.73 -25.53
C ILE A 333 10.97 28.12 -25.38
N ASN A 334 10.56 29.11 -26.18
CA ASN A 334 11.06 30.48 -26.07
C ASN A 334 10.68 31.15 -24.74
N VAL A 335 9.80 30.54 -23.92
CA VAL A 335 9.56 30.98 -22.55
C VAL A 335 10.84 30.97 -21.70
N ARG A 336 11.80 30.09 -22.01
CA ARG A 336 13.10 30.04 -21.34
C ARG A 336 13.81 31.37 -21.48
N ASP A 337 13.94 31.86 -22.70
CA ASP A 337 14.68 33.09 -22.99
C ASP A 337 13.96 34.29 -22.36
N LEU A 338 12.62 34.32 -22.44
CA LEU A 338 11.79 35.34 -21.78
C LEU A 338 12.01 35.39 -20.26
N LEU A 339 12.06 34.21 -19.61
CA LEU A 339 12.29 34.09 -18.18
C LEU A 339 13.70 34.56 -17.80
N MET A 340 14.73 34.18 -18.57
CA MET A 340 16.11 34.61 -18.33
C MET A 340 16.27 36.12 -18.50
N ASP A 341 15.71 36.70 -19.58
CA ASP A 341 15.75 38.15 -19.83
C ASP A 341 15.08 38.95 -18.70
N ARG A 342 13.96 38.42 -18.19
CA ARG A 342 13.25 39.03 -17.06
C ARG A 342 14.06 38.93 -15.77
N ALA A 343 14.66 37.78 -15.49
CA ALA A 343 15.49 37.58 -14.30
C ALA A 343 16.75 38.47 -14.33
N ASP A 344 17.39 38.61 -15.49
CA ASP A 344 18.50 39.54 -15.71
C ASP A 344 18.11 40.99 -15.46
N SER A 345 16.92 41.39 -15.90
CA SER A 345 16.39 42.74 -15.69
C SER A 345 16.14 43.07 -14.21
N MET A 346 15.94 42.06 -13.37
CA MET A 346 15.72 42.20 -11.93
C MET A 346 17.01 42.18 -11.10
N ARG A 347 18.16 41.84 -11.68
CA ARG A 347 19.46 41.84 -10.99
C ARG A 347 20.12 43.22 -11.02
N GLU A 348 20.57 43.67 -9.85
CA GLU A 348 21.59 44.72 -9.78
C GLU A 348 22.90 44.14 -10.34
N ARG A 349 23.41 44.73 -11.43
CA ARG A 349 24.54 44.22 -12.24
C ARG A 349 25.74 43.81 -11.37
N THR A 350 25.93 42.52 -11.13
CA THR A 350 27.21 41.96 -10.69
C THR A 350 28.09 41.66 -11.90
N ASN A 351 29.39 41.97 -11.82
CA ASN A 351 30.41 41.93 -12.88
C ASN A 351 30.74 40.53 -13.46
N THR A 352 29.79 39.59 -13.54
CA THR A 352 30.01 38.27 -14.15
C THR A 352 29.54 38.31 -15.60
N ASP A 353 30.49 38.32 -16.54
CA ASP A 353 30.26 38.46 -17.98
C ASP A 353 29.63 37.22 -18.66
N ASP A 354 29.45 36.10 -17.95
CA ASP A 354 28.88 34.87 -18.51
C ASP A 354 27.58 34.47 -17.80
N ARG A 355 26.45 34.76 -18.47
CA ARG A 355 25.08 34.54 -17.97
C ARG A 355 24.73 33.06 -17.87
N GLU A 356 25.27 32.25 -18.79
CA GLU A 356 24.92 30.84 -18.93
C GLU A 356 25.61 29.97 -17.87
N SER A 357 26.71 30.45 -17.30
CA SER A 357 27.45 29.77 -16.23
C SER A 357 27.07 30.23 -14.81
N ASP A 358 26.05 31.08 -14.66
CA ASP A 358 25.62 31.55 -13.34
C ASP A 358 24.79 30.49 -12.59
N PRO A 359 25.29 29.95 -11.47
CA PRO A 359 24.61 28.87 -10.75
C PRO A 359 23.29 29.30 -10.09
N VAL A 360 23.15 30.57 -9.70
CA VAL A 360 21.92 31.08 -9.08
C VAL A 360 20.82 31.20 -10.14
N MET A 361 21.17 31.69 -11.33
CA MET A 361 20.23 31.82 -12.44
C MET A 361 19.75 30.44 -12.92
N ASN A 362 20.70 29.52 -13.07
CA ASN A 362 20.44 28.14 -13.46
C ASN A 362 19.56 27.39 -12.44
N ALA A 363 19.77 27.63 -11.13
CA ALA A 363 18.91 27.08 -10.10
C ALA A 363 17.49 27.70 -10.11
N TRP A 364 17.38 29.00 -10.37
CA TRP A 364 16.07 29.65 -10.52
C TRP A 364 15.31 29.16 -11.76
N LEU A 365 16.00 29.00 -12.90
CA LEU A 365 15.40 28.48 -14.13
C LEU A 365 14.85 27.05 -13.94
N MET A 366 15.54 26.21 -13.16
CA MET A 366 15.05 24.88 -12.80
C MET A 366 13.78 24.93 -11.94
N ARG A 367 13.66 25.90 -11.02
CA ARG A 367 12.41 26.09 -10.26
C ARG A 367 11.30 26.66 -11.14
N ALA A 368 11.65 27.53 -12.09
CA ALA A 368 10.70 28.06 -13.08
C ALA A 368 10.16 26.95 -13.99
N SER A 369 11.01 26.06 -14.50
CA SER A 369 10.54 24.92 -15.31
C SER A 369 9.62 23.99 -14.51
N ARG A 370 9.93 23.74 -13.23
CA ARG A 370 9.06 23.01 -12.31
C ARG A 370 7.69 23.67 -12.13
N PHE A 371 7.67 24.99 -11.86
CA PHE A 371 6.43 25.76 -11.75
C PHE A 371 5.59 25.75 -13.04
N LEU A 372 6.24 25.88 -14.20
CA LEU A 372 5.56 25.80 -15.49
C LEU A 372 4.95 24.41 -15.71
N ALA A 373 5.65 23.35 -15.33
CA ALA A 373 5.12 22.00 -15.40
C ALA A 373 3.88 21.82 -14.53
N HIS A 374 3.90 22.33 -13.29
CA HIS A 374 2.73 22.33 -12.39
C HIS A 374 1.54 23.12 -12.98
N CYS A 375 1.83 24.26 -13.61
CA CYS A 375 0.82 25.08 -14.30
C CYS A 375 0.16 24.34 -15.48
N VAL A 376 0.96 23.62 -16.26
CA VAL A 376 0.49 22.76 -17.38
C VAL A 376 -0.30 21.57 -16.85
N ASP A 377 0.14 20.98 -15.74
CA ASP A 377 -0.49 19.80 -15.12
C ASP A 377 -1.62 20.17 -14.14
N GLY A 378 -2.43 21.16 -14.53
CA GLY A 378 -3.70 21.46 -13.86
C GLY A 378 -3.66 22.51 -12.75
N PHE A 379 -2.54 23.13 -12.38
CA PHE A 379 -2.59 24.20 -11.38
C PHE A 379 -3.38 25.44 -11.86
N LEU A 380 -3.19 25.88 -13.12
CA LEU A 380 -3.90 27.06 -13.65
C LEU A 380 -5.30 26.73 -14.21
N LEU A 381 -5.40 25.63 -14.95
CA LEU A 381 -6.61 25.23 -15.66
C LEU A 381 -7.41 24.13 -14.97
N LYS A 382 -6.95 23.65 -13.80
CA LYS A 382 -7.53 22.48 -13.10
C LYS A 382 -7.48 21.26 -14.01
N GLY A 383 -8.32 20.25 -13.78
CA GLY A 383 -8.41 19.07 -14.65
C GLY A 383 -8.96 19.31 -16.07
N ARG A 384 -8.99 20.55 -16.56
CA ARG A 384 -9.45 20.86 -17.94
C ARG A 384 -8.33 20.78 -18.98
N PHE A 385 -7.08 20.89 -18.53
CA PHE A 385 -5.90 20.73 -19.35
C PHE A 385 -4.76 20.24 -18.46
N THR A 386 -4.09 19.19 -18.89
CA THR A 386 -3.07 18.48 -18.12
C THR A 386 -1.91 18.05 -19.03
N LEU A 387 -0.86 17.47 -18.45
CA LEU A 387 0.23 16.92 -19.26
C LEU A 387 -0.22 15.76 -20.16
N ALA A 388 -1.34 15.09 -19.83
CA ALA A 388 -1.96 14.07 -20.69
C ALA A 388 -2.36 14.65 -22.05
N ASP A 389 -2.97 15.84 -22.08
CA ASP A 389 -3.38 16.53 -23.31
C ASP A 389 -2.19 16.94 -24.18
N VAL A 390 -0.99 17.05 -23.60
CA VAL A 390 0.24 17.40 -24.32
C VAL A 390 0.93 16.16 -24.89
N THR A 391 0.85 15.02 -24.20
CA THR A 391 1.63 13.81 -24.50
C THR A 391 0.88 12.76 -25.31
N ASP A 392 -0.46 12.75 -25.26
CA ASP A 392 -1.28 11.77 -25.98
C ASP A 392 -1.49 12.15 -27.47
N VAL A 393 -0.90 13.26 -27.89
CA VAL A 393 -1.16 13.83 -29.20
C VAL A 393 -0.44 13.07 -30.30
N SER A 394 -1.23 12.49 -31.21
CA SER A 394 -0.73 11.96 -32.48
C SER A 394 -0.49 13.13 -33.45
N LEU A 395 0.60 13.87 -33.25
CA LEU A 395 0.97 14.98 -34.12
C LEU A 395 1.41 14.45 -35.49
N VAL A 396 0.73 14.89 -36.55
CA VAL A 396 0.99 14.45 -37.93
C VAL A 396 2.24 15.14 -38.52
N VAL A 397 2.53 16.38 -38.08
CA VAL A 397 3.66 17.18 -38.58
C VAL A 397 4.86 17.12 -37.63
N GLU A 398 5.97 16.55 -38.12
CA GLU A 398 7.23 16.39 -37.38
C GLU A 398 7.77 17.71 -36.80
N LYS A 399 7.64 18.82 -37.53
CA LYS A 399 8.07 20.15 -37.05
C LYS A 399 7.25 20.62 -35.84
N THR A 400 5.95 20.36 -35.83
CA THR A 400 5.06 20.72 -34.72
C THR A 400 5.36 19.86 -33.51
N ARG A 401 5.58 18.57 -33.75
CA ARG A 401 6.05 17.61 -32.75
C ARG A 401 7.35 18.04 -32.07
N GLN A 402 8.36 18.46 -32.83
CA GLN A 402 9.62 18.96 -32.28
C GLN A 402 9.43 20.17 -31.36
N LYS A 403 8.44 21.04 -31.63
CA LYS A 403 8.13 22.18 -30.75
C LYS A 403 7.55 21.72 -29.41
N ILE A 404 6.65 20.74 -29.43
CA ILE A 404 6.04 20.17 -28.23
C ILE A 404 7.06 19.34 -27.44
N ASP A 405 7.84 18.49 -28.11
CA ASP A 405 8.89 17.69 -27.47
C ASP A 405 9.94 18.59 -26.79
N ALA A 406 10.32 19.72 -27.40
CA ALA A 406 11.20 20.71 -26.75
C ALA A 406 10.58 21.32 -25.48
N ALA A 407 9.27 21.59 -25.48
CA ALA A 407 8.55 22.10 -24.32
C ALA A 407 8.48 21.05 -23.19
N ILE A 408 8.21 19.79 -23.53
CA ILE A 408 8.21 18.66 -22.60
C ILE A 408 9.60 18.48 -21.98
N LEU A 409 10.66 18.46 -22.80
CA LEU A 409 12.03 18.31 -22.32
C LEU A 409 12.47 19.48 -21.42
N PHE A 410 11.95 20.68 -21.65
CA PHE A 410 12.19 21.81 -20.75
C PHE A 410 11.46 21.68 -19.41
N MET A 411 10.21 21.20 -19.40
CA MET A 411 9.48 20.90 -18.16
C MET A 411 10.14 19.76 -17.37
N LEU A 412 10.65 18.73 -18.06
CA LEU A 412 11.42 17.66 -17.44
C LEU A 412 12.76 18.18 -16.90
N HIS A 413 13.37 19.15 -17.60
CA HIS A 413 14.56 19.87 -17.18
C HIS A 413 15.74 18.95 -16.77
N ALA A 414 15.99 17.89 -17.55
CA ALA A 414 17.13 17.01 -17.31
C ALA A 414 18.45 17.76 -17.55
N ARG A 415 19.26 17.93 -16.50
CA ARG A 415 20.52 18.70 -16.53
C ARG A 415 21.58 18.14 -15.57
N PRO A 416 22.87 18.45 -15.76
CA PRO A 416 23.89 18.19 -14.76
C PRO A 416 23.55 18.83 -13.41
N LYS A 417 23.87 18.14 -12.31
CA LYS A 417 23.76 18.66 -10.92
C LYS A 417 24.65 19.87 -10.69
N ASP A 418 25.74 19.98 -11.44
CA ASP A 418 26.58 21.16 -11.49
C ASP A 418 25.80 22.35 -12.06
N MET A 419 25.44 23.29 -11.17
CA MET A 419 24.66 24.47 -11.51
C MET A 419 25.43 25.49 -12.35
N SER A 420 26.75 25.38 -12.46
CA SER A 420 27.56 26.23 -13.34
C SER A 420 27.40 25.87 -14.83
N GLN A 421 26.79 24.73 -15.15
CA GLN A 421 26.52 24.36 -16.53
C GLN A 421 25.14 24.87 -16.97
N PRO A 422 24.99 25.42 -18.19
CA PRO A 422 23.69 25.83 -18.67
C PRO A 422 22.78 24.64 -18.95
N PHE A 423 21.47 24.86 -18.82
CA PHE A 423 20.48 23.90 -19.33
C PHE A 423 20.53 23.83 -20.86
N VAL A 424 20.69 22.61 -21.38
CA VAL A 424 20.63 22.33 -22.82
C VAL A 424 19.52 21.33 -23.08
N VAL A 425 18.60 21.66 -24.00
CA VAL A 425 17.54 20.75 -24.40
C VAL A 425 18.18 19.55 -25.10
N THR A 426 18.08 18.38 -24.48
CA THR A 426 18.67 17.13 -24.98
C THR A 426 17.60 16.05 -24.99
N SER A 427 17.55 15.25 -26.05
CA SER A 427 16.58 14.16 -26.16
C SER A 427 16.87 13.05 -25.14
N ILE A 428 15.83 12.38 -24.65
CA ILE A 428 15.96 11.23 -23.73
C ILE A 428 16.84 10.14 -24.33
N LYS A 429 16.73 9.91 -25.64
CA LYS A 429 17.56 8.92 -26.34
C LYS A 429 19.05 9.26 -26.26
N HIS A 430 19.41 10.53 -26.42
CA HIS A 430 20.81 10.94 -26.29
C HIS A 430 21.27 10.83 -24.83
N LEU A 431 20.44 11.24 -23.87
CA LEU A 431 20.74 11.13 -22.44
C LEU A 431 20.92 9.68 -21.96
N LEU A 432 20.12 8.74 -22.47
CA LEU A 432 20.23 7.32 -22.12
C LEU A 432 21.61 6.73 -22.48
N HIS A 433 22.24 7.24 -23.53
CA HIS A 433 23.59 6.82 -23.96
C HIS A 433 24.71 7.65 -23.31
N ASP A 434 24.40 8.69 -22.53
CA ASP A 434 25.40 9.41 -21.73
C ASP A 434 25.60 8.67 -20.40
N PRO A 435 26.79 8.11 -20.12
CA PRO A 435 27.06 7.39 -18.87
C PRO A 435 26.92 8.27 -17.63
N ARG A 436 26.94 9.61 -17.77
CA ARG A 436 26.79 10.56 -16.67
C ARG A 436 25.35 10.84 -16.30
N PHE A 437 24.37 10.46 -17.14
CA PHE A 437 22.98 10.89 -16.97
C PHE A 437 22.42 10.52 -15.58
N PHE A 438 22.33 9.25 -15.23
CA PHE A 438 21.77 8.85 -13.94
C PHE A 438 22.60 9.22 -12.69
N PRO A 439 23.96 9.16 -12.70
CA PRO A 439 24.73 9.54 -11.52
C PRO A 439 24.84 11.07 -11.31
N GLU A 440 25.02 11.84 -12.39
CA GLU A 440 25.44 13.25 -12.32
C GLU A 440 24.35 14.24 -12.74
N TYR A 441 23.20 13.79 -13.26
CA TYR A 441 22.10 14.68 -13.63
C TYR A 441 21.00 14.73 -12.57
N THR A 442 20.20 15.78 -12.64
CA THR A 442 18.92 15.95 -11.95
C THR A 442 17.84 16.25 -12.99
N PHE A 443 16.60 15.95 -12.65
CA PHE A 443 15.42 16.23 -13.48
C PHE A 443 14.20 16.47 -12.57
N ASN A 444 13.11 16.98 -13.14
CA ASN A 444 11.84 17.08 -12.44
C ASN A 444 11.21 15.68 -12.31
N ASP A 445 11.27 15.11 -11.11
CA ASP A 445 10.83 13.74 -10.80
C ASP A 445 9.33 13.52 -11.08
N ARG A 446 8.48 14.49 -10.73
CA ARG A 446 7.03 14.44 -11.00
C ARG A 446 6.72 14.44 -12.48
N VAL A 447 7.44 15.25 -13.27
CA VAL A 447 7.30 15.25 -14.73
C VAL A 447 7.79 13.92 -15.31
N MET A 448 8.94 13.39 -14.86
CA MET A 448 9.42 12.07 -15.28
C MET A 448 8.37 10.99 -15.01
N GLN A 449 7.79 10.99 -13.81
CA GLN A 449 6.72 10.06 -13.43
C GLN A 449 5.52 10.17 -14.39
N SER A 450 5.00 11.38 -14.60
CA SER A 450 3.87 11.59 -15.51
C SER A 450 4.20 11.15 -16.94
N LEU A 451 5.39 11.48 -17.46
CA LEU A 451 5.80 11.08 -18.81
C LEU A 451 5.94 9.55 -18.98
N LEU A 452 6.33 8.86 -17.91
CA LEU A 452 6.34 7.40 -17.88
C LEU A 452 4.91 6.84 -17.87
N GLU A 453 4.05 7.32 -16.97
CA GLU A 453 2.68 6.82 -16.79
C GLU A 453 1.81 7.07 -18.03
N LEU A 454 2.01 8.21 -18.70
CA LEU A 454 1.38 8.58 -19.97
C LEU A 454 2.01 7.87 -21.18
N GLY A 455 3.07 7.09 -20.99
CA GLY A 455 3.73 6.30 -22.02
C GLY A 455 4.54 7.11 -23.04
N TRP A 456 4.77 8.40 -22.79
CA TRP A 456 5.54 9.28 -23.68
C TRP A 456 7.00 8.80 -23.81
N ILE A 457 7.65 8.43 -22.71
CA ILE A 457 9.04 7.93 -22.72
C ILE A 457 9.16 6.68 -23.61
N ARG A 458 8.23 5.74 -23.49
CA ARG A 458 8.19 4.53 -24.32
C ARG A 458 8.06 4.89 -25.79
N LYS A 459 7.13 5.78 -26.14
CA LYS A 459 6.93 6.26 -27.53
C LYS A 459 8.21 6.90 -28.07
N THR A 460 8.84 7.80 -27.31
CA THR A 460 10.05 8.52 -27.71
C THR A 460 11.25 7.60 -27.94
N LEU A 461 11.43 6.57 -27.11
CA LEU A 461 12.50 5.59 -27.29
C LEU A 461 12.20 4.58 -28.43
N SER A 462 10.93 4.44 -28.85
CA SER A 462 10.52 3.46 -29.88
C SER A 462 10.51 3.98 -31.32
N GLN A 463 10.64 5.29 -31.56
CA GLN A 463 10.29 5.93 -32.84
C GLN A 463 11.39 6.00 -33.92
N THR A 464 12.52 5.32 -33.76
CA THR A 464 13.45 5.18 -34.88
C THR A 464 12.93 4.14 -35.87
N GLY A 465 12.50 4.63 -37.04
CA GLY A 465 11.89 3.85 -38.09
C GLY A 465 12.73 2.68 -38.59
N SER A 466 12.26 1.49 -38.31
CA SER A 466 11.81 0.53 -39.32
C SER A 466 10.86 -0.41 -38.61
N GLU A 467 9.83 -0.91 -39.30
CA GLU A 467 9.01 -2.05 -38.85
C GLU A 467 9.85 -3.36 -38.84
N ASP A 468 11.15 -3.28 -38.55
CA ASP A 468 12.03 -4.42 -38.48
C ASP A 468 11.92 -5.08 -37.11
N GLN A 469 11.48 -6.32 -37.21
CA GLN A 469 11.35 -7.45 -36.28
C GLN A 469 12.50 -7.70 -35.27
N SER A 470 13.27 -6.70 -34.83
CA SER A 470 14.36 -6.87 -33.86
C SER A 470 14.07 -6.12 -32.56
N GLY A 471 14.05 -6.83 -31.44
CA GLY A 471 13.61 -6.36 -30.12
C GLY A 471 14.39 -5.20 -29.48
N HIS A 472 15.22 -4.45 -30.19
CA HIS A 472 16.05 -3.35 -29.65
C HIS A 472 15.23 -2.19 -29.07
N ASN A 473 14.08 -1.85 -29.65
CA ASN A 473 13.28 -0.70 -29.16
C ASN A 473 12.61 -0.96 -27.79
N SER A 474 12.37 -2.22 -27.45
CA SER A 474 11.96 -2.60 -26.08
C SER A 474 13.15 -2.57 -25.10
N PHE A 475 14.38 -2.76 -25.60
CA PHE A 475 15.58 -2.83 -24.78
C PHE A 475 15.95 -1.47 -24.20
N ASP A 476 15.98 -0.42 -25.02
CA ASP A 476 16.30 0.94 -24.55
C ASP A 476 15.32 1.42 -23.47
N TYR A 477 14.03 1.10 -23.63
CA TYR A 477 13.02 1.40 -22.61
C TYR A 477 13.26 0.59 -21.33
N ALA A 478 13.54 -0.72 -21.43
CA ALA A 478 13.85 -1.54 -20.27
C ALA A 478 15.13 -1.09 -19.54
N LEU A 479 16.16 -0.69 -20.29
CA LEU A 479 17.40 -0.11 -19.76
C LEU A 479 17.11 1.20 -19.05
N PHE A 480 16.33 2.09 -19.65
CA PHE A 480 15.94 3.37 -19.04
C PHE A 480 15.20 3.17 -17.71
N LEU A 481 14.22 2.25 -17.65
CA LEU A 481 13.52 1.92 -16.41
C LEU A 481 14.46 1.33 -15.35
N SER A 482 15.35 0.42 -15.76
CA SER A 482 16.35 -0.20 -14.88
C SER A 482 17.27 0.85 -14.25
N GLN A 483 17.77 1.79 -15.06
CA GLN A 483 18.62 2.88 -14.58
C GLN A 483 17.86 3.85 -13.65
N LEU A 484 16.60 4.17 -13.92
CA LEU A 484 15.79 5.00 -13.02
C LEU A 484 15.53 4.33 -11.67
N LEU A 485 15.33 3.01 -11.62
CA LEU A 485 15.16 2.26 -10.37
C LEU A 485 16.43 2.34 -9.49
N LEU A 486 17.60 2.25 -10.12
CA LEU A 486 18.90 2.30 -9.47
C LEU A 486 19.38 3.73 -9.16
N ALA A 487 18.86 4.73 -9.87
CA ALA A 487 19.31 6.10 -9.71
C ALA A 487 19.01 6.63 -8.29
N PRO A 488 19.97 7.29 -7.63
CA PRO A 488 19.75 7.93 -6.33
C PRO A 488 18.90 9.19 -6.42
N THR A 489 18.77 9.76 -7.63
CA THR A 489 18.00 10.98 -7.89
C THR A 489 16.52 10.72 -8.13
N SER A 490 16.14 9.48 -8.41
CA SER A 490 14.74 9.08 -8.56
C SER A 490 14.08 8.95 -7.19
N SER A 491 12.92 9.57 -7.02
CA SER A 491 12.14 9.45 -5.78
C SER A 491 11.57 8.04 -5.58
N ASN A 492 11.17 7.73 -4.35
CA ASN A 492 10.44 6.49 -4.05
C ASN A 492 9.12 6.40 -4.85
N ASN A 493 8.48 7.54 -5.13
CA ASN A 493 7.23 7.60 -5.90
C ASN A 493 7.45 7.26 -7.38
N LEU A 494 8.51 7.79 -7.98
CA LEU A 494 8.91 7.46 -9.35
C LEU A 494 9.27 5.97 -9.48
N LYS A 495 10.07 5.44 -8.55
CA LYS A 495 10.42 4.00 -8.54
C LYS A 495 9.18 3.12 -8.37
N ALA A 496 8.25 3.50 -7.48
CA ALA A 496 6.99 2.79 -7.32
C ALA A 496 6.10 2.89 -8.57
N ALA A 497 6.10 4.02 -9.29
CA ALA A 497 5.39 4.17 -10.55
C ALA A 497 5.93 3.20 -11.63
N ILE A 498 7.25 3.03 -11.69
CA ILE A 498 7.88 2.03 -12.55
C ILE A 498 7.38 0.62 -12.18
N CYS A 499 7.43 0.24 -10.89
CA CYS A 499 6.92 -1.05 -10.43
C CYS A 499 5.44 -1.26 -10.80
N ARG A 500 4.57 -0.24 -10.63
CA ARG A 500 3.15 -0.29 -11.02
C ARG A 500 2.96 -0.54 -12.51
N GLN A 501 3.75 0.09 -13.36
CA GLN A 501 3.67 -0.15 -14.80
C GLN A 501 4.07 -1.57 -15.18
N LEU A 502 5.10 -2.11 -14.53
CA LEU A 502 5.54 -3.49 -14.74
C LEU A 502 4.50 -4.50 -14.25
N ILE A 503 3.81 -4.19 -13.15
CA ILE A 503 2.68 -4.96 -12.64
C ILE A 503 1.53 -5.00 -13.65
N ALA A 504 1.20 -3.86 -14.28
CA ALA A 504 0.09 -3.73 -15.21
C ALA A 504 0.36 -4.32 -16.61
N LYS A 505 1.63 -4.40 -17.03
CA LYS A 505 2.04 -4.83 -18.38
C LYS A 505 2.85 -6.12 -18.33
N ILE A 506 2.17 -7.24 -18.06
CA ILE A 506 2.72 -8.61 -18.21
C ILE A 506 2.71 -8.99 -19.70
N ASP A 507 3.22 -8.13 -20.58
CA ASP A 507 3.43 -8.49 -21.99
C ASP A 507 4.82 -9.11 -22.14
N SER A 508 4.90 -10.20 -22.91
CA SER A 508 6.07 -11.06 -23.16
C SER A 508 7.21 -10.40 -23.96
N GLN A 509 7.28 -9.07 -23.99
CA GLN A 509 8.22 -8.27 -24.79
C GLN A 509 9.22 -7.47 -23.93
N VAL A 510 9.15 -7.53 -22.60
CA VAL A 510 10.08 -6.79 -21.73
C VAL A 510 11.39 -7.56 -21.59
N HIS A 511 12.53 -6.88 -21.77
CA HIS A 511 13.87 -7.45 -21.58
C HIS A 511 14.18 -7.66 -20.09
N PHE A 512 13.55 -8.69 -19.50
CA PHE A 512 13.64 -8.99 -18.07
C PHE A 512 15.08 -9.23 -17.60
N GLY A 513 15.98 -9.67 -18.48
CA GLY A 513 17.41 -9.82 -18.14
C GLY A 513 18.08 -8.53 -17.66
N VAL A 514 17.65 -7.36 -18.15
CA VAL A 514 18.20 -6.04 -17.73
C VAL A 514 17.44 -5.45 -16.56
N LEU A 515 16.13 -5.71 -16.51
CA LEU A 515 15.23 -5.07 -15.56
C LEU A 515 15.17 -5.78 -14.21
N LEU A 516 15.21 -7.12 -14.20
CA LEU A 516 15.08 -7.91 -12.97
C LEU A 516 16.17 -7.59 -11.94
N PRO A 517 17.46 -7.43 -12.29
CA PRO A 517 18.48 -7.05 -11.31
C PRO A 517 18.15 -5.73 -10.60
N ALA A 518 17.66 -4.72 -11.33
CA ALA A 518 17.27 -3.44 -10.75
C ALA A 518 16.03 -3.55 -9.84
N VAL A 519 15.06 -4.38 -10.21
CA VAL A 519 13.88 -4.65 -9.36
C VAL A 519 14.29 -5.40 -8.08
N VAL A 520 15.24 -6.35 -8.18
CA VAL A 520 15.77 -7.07 -7.01
C VAL A 520 16.58 -6.13 -6.10
N ASP A 521 17.42 -5.25 -6.67
CA ASP A 521 18.15 -4.24 -5.90
C ASP A 521 17.21 -3.28 -5.16
N THR A 522 16.08 -2.94 -5.79
CA THR A 522 15.02 -2.12 -5.18
C THR A 522 14.47 -2.73 -3.88
N LEU A 523 14.50 -4.06 -3.71
CA LEU A 523 14.11 -4.75 -2.46
C LEU A 523 15.10 -4.57 -1.30
N GLN A 524 16.32 -4.13 -1.61
CA GLN A 524 17.37 -3.88 -0.62
C GLN A 524 17.28 -2.47 -0.03
N GLN A 525 16.55 -1.55 -0.68
CA GLN A 525 16.35 -0.18 -0.21
C GLN A 525 15.60 -0.15 1.13
N ARG A 526 15.61 0.99 1.84
CA ARG A 526 15.01 1.07 3.20
C ARG A 526 13.48 1.01 3.19
N SER A 527 12.85 1.74 2.27
CA SER A 527 11.40 1.91 2.18
C SER A 527 10.62 0.59 2.08
N LEU A 528 9.78 0.28 3.09
CA LEU A 528 8.88 -0.88 3.06
C LEU A 528 7.88 -0.80 1.91
N PHE A 529 7.38 0.39 1.62
CA PHE A 529 6.46 0.61 0.51
C PHE A 529 7.07 0.22 -0.83
N LEU A 530 8.31 0.65 -1.08
CA LEU A 530 8.98 0.34 -2.32
C LEU A 530 9.34 -1.16 -2.40
N LYS A 531 9.73 -1.78 -1.27
CA LYS A 531 9.87 -3.25 -1.19
C LYS A 531 8.59 -3.95 -1.58
N THR A 532 7.43 -3.53 -1.05
CA THR A 532 6.14 -4.13 -1.37
C THR A 532 5.85 -4.07 -2.86
N TYR A 533 6.00 -2.89 -3.48
CA TYR A 533 5.80 -2.76 -4.93
C TYR A 533 6.77 -3.62 -5.76
N ALA A 534 8.05 -3.63 -5.41
CA ALA A 534 9.03 -4.47 -6.09
C ALA A 534 8.73 -5.97 -5.92
N THR A 535 8.29 -6.40 -4.73
CA THR A 535 7.90 -7.80 -4.47
C THR A 535 6.68 -8.18 -5.30
N VAL A 536 5.65 -7.32 -5.38
CA VAL A 536 4.47 -7.54 -6.23
C VAL A 536 4.86 -7.62 -7.71
N THR A 537 5.77 -6.77 -8.17
CA THR A 537 6.33 -6.85 -9.52
C THR A 537 6.97 -8.22 -9.74
N LEU A 538 7.84 -8.70 -8.85
CA LEU A 538 8.48 -10.02 -8.99
C LEU A 538 7.48 -11.18 -8.90
N VAL A 539 6.45 -11.09 -8.06
CA VAL A 539 5.36 -12.08 -7.99
C VAL A 539 4.69 -12.24 -9.35
N ASN A 540 4.35 -11.13 -9.98
CA ASN A 540 3.67 -11.14 -11.28
C ASN A 540 4.60 -11.64 -12.38
N LEU A 541 5.85 -11.17 -12.43
CA LEU A 541 6.82 -11.57 -13.45
C LEU A 541 7.23 -13.05 -13.32
N SER A 542 7.33 -13.58 -12.09
CA SER A 542 7.69 -14.99 -11.85
C SER A 542 6.53 -15.98 -12.10
N ARG A 543 5.33 -15.49 -12.42
CA ARG A 543 4.14 -16.34 -12.58
C ARG A 543 4.21 -17.11 -13.91
N GLY A 544 4.70 -18.35 -13.83
CA GLY A 544 4.69 -19.28 -14.96
C GLY A 544 5.88 -19.16 -15.92
N ASP A 545 6.84 -18.29 -15.62
CA ASP A 545 8.08 -18.14 -16.39
C ASP A 545 9.29 -18.63 -15.58
N ASP A 546 9.85 -19.78 -15.96
CA ASP A 546 10.99 -20.38 -15.26
C ASP A 546 12.31 -19.65 -15.52
N ALA A 547 12.46 -18.96 -16.66
CA ALA A 547 13.66 -18.17 -16.94
C ALA A 547 13.72 -16.95 -16.01
N VAL A 548 12.60 -16.25 -15.83
CA VAL A 548 12.48 -15.15 -14.86
C VAL A 548 12.78 -15.62 -13.44
N LYS A 549 12.21 -16.75 -13.01
CA LYS A 549 12.51 -17.31 -11.67
C LYS A 549 14.00 -17.62 -11.48
N THR A 550 14.65 -18.18 -12.50
CA THR A 550 16.08 -18.51 -12.46
C THR A 550 16.93 -17.26 -12.30
N VAL A 551 16.62 -16.18 -13.04
CA VAL A 551 17.31 -14.89 -12.89
C VAL A 551 17.09 -14.33 -11.49
N ILE A 552 15.84 -14.28 -11.02
CA ILE A 552 15.51 -13.78 -9.67
C ILE A 552 16.27 -14.55 -8.58
N MET A 553 16.37 -15.88 -8.69
CA MET A 553 17.15 -16.71 -7.75
C MET A 553 18.65 -16.42 -7.82
N LYS A 554 19.20 -16.22 -9.03
CA LYS A 554 20.61 -15.88 -9.24
C LYS A 554 21.00 -14.53 -8.62
N GLU A 555 20.09 -13.57 -8.61
CA GLU A 555 20.28 -12.26 -7.98
C GLU A 555 20.19 -12.29 -6.43
N GLY A 556 20.16 -13.48 -5.81
CA GLY A 556 20.27 -13.61 -4.35
C GLY A 556 18.98 -13.24 -3.58
N ILE A 557 17.82 -13.38 -4.22
CA ILE A 557 16.51 -13.04 -3.63
C ILE A 557 16.20 -13.79 -2.33
N ALA A 558 16.75 -14.99 -2.15
CA ALA A 558 16.35 -15.92 -1.10
C ALA A 558 16.53 -15.33 0.31
N SER A 559 17.71 -14.75 0.58
CA SER A 559 18.01 -14.09 1.85
C SER A 559 17.20 -12.82 2.07
N THR A 560 16.94 -12.08 0.98
CA THR A 560 16.11 -10.88 1.01
C THR A 560 14.69 -11.21 1.43
N VAL A 561 14.10 -12.26 0.86
CA VAL A 561 12.73 -12.65 1.18
C VAL A 561 12.63 -13.18 2.61
N VAL A 562 13.58 -14.00 3.08
CA VAL A 562 13.60 -14.44 4.49
C VAL A 562 13.68 -13.28 5.45
N ARG A 563 14.49 -12.25 5.15
CA ARG A 563 14.52 -11.01 5.94
C ARG A 563 13.18 -10.29 5.91
N HIS A 564 12.52 -10.22 4.75
CA HIS A 564 11.20 -9.58 4.61
C HIS A 564 10.11 -10.31 5.40
N LEU A 565 10.15 -11.65 5.49
CA LEU A 565 9.22 -12.43 6.30
C LEU A 565 9.30 -12.11 7.80
N ARG A 566 10.39 -11.47 8.26
CA ARG A 566 10.58 -11.06 9.66
C ARG A 566 10.14 -9.62 9.92
N LEU A 567 9.79 -8.87 8.88
CA LEU A 567 9.34 -7.49 9.02
C LEU A 567 7.84 -7.46 9.39
N PRO A 568 7.41 -6.56 10.28
CA PRO A 568 6.02 -6.45 10.74
C PRO A 568 5.15 -5.69 9.72
N ASP A 569 5.17 -6.10 8.46
CA ASP A 569 4.36 -5.52 7.38
C ASP A 569 3.58 -6.61 6.66
N ASP A 570 2.28 -6.71 6.95
CA ASP A 570 1.42 -7.80 6.45
C ASP A 570 1.33 -7.83 4.92
N SER A 571 1.39 -6.66 4.26
CA SER A 571 1.39 -6.59 2.80
C SER A 571 2.68 -7.17 2.21
N LEU A 572 3.84 -6.70 2.69
CA LEU A 572 5.13 -7.22 2.26
C LEU A 572 5.28 -8.71 2.60
N LEU A 573 4.83 -9.12 3.78
CA LEU A 573 4.84 -10.51 4.24
C LEU A 573 4.00 -11.39 3.30
N HIS A 574 2.76 -10.98 3.00
CA HIS A 574 1.88 -11.70 2.09
C HIS A 574 2.53 -11.89 0.71
N TYR A 575 2.99 -10.80 0.07
CA TYR A 575 3.57 -10.90 -1.26
C TYR A 575 4.92 -11.64 -1.27
N SER A 576 5.68 -11.57 -0.18
CA SER A 576 6.91 -12.36 0.01
C SER A 576 6.63 -13.85 0.02
N LEU A 577 5.55 -14.28 0.70
CA LEU A 577 5.12 -15.68 0.69
C LEU A 577 4.64 -16.12 -0.70
N VAL A 578 3.88 -15.28 -1.40
CA VAL A 578 3.45 -15.58 -2.78
C VAL A 578 4.65 -15.70 -3.71
N LEU A 579 5.66 -14.84 -3.57
CA LEU A 579 6.90 -14.93 -4.33
C LEU A 579 7.64 -16.23 -4.03
N LEU A 580 7.80 -16.60 -2.75
CA LEU A 580 8.38 -17.89 -2.36
C LEU A 580 7.61 -19.06 -2.95
N ALA A 581 6.29 -19.02 -2.97
CA ALA A 581 5.46 -20.07 -3.55
C ALA A 581 5.71 -20.21 -5.06
N ASN A 582 5.95 -19.11 -5.78
CA ASN A 582 6.31 -19.16 -7.19
C ASN A 582 7.72 -19.74 -7.42
N LEU A 583 8.70 -19.30 -6.62
CA LEU A 583 10.09 -19.72 -6.73
C LEU A 583 10.28 -21.19 -6.33
N SER A 584 9.54 -21.69 -5.35
CA SER A 584 9.66 -23.04 -4.79
C SER A 584 9.06 -24.16 -5.66
N LYS A 585 8.51 -23.83 -6.84
CA LYS A 585 7.93 -24.85 -7.74
C LYS A 585 8.99 -25.76 -8.36
N THR A 586 10.21 -25.28 -8.56
CA THR A 586 11.30 -26.08 -9.14
C THR A 586 12.19 -26.67 -8.02
N VAL A 587 12.69 -27.90 -8.23
CA VAL A 587 13.54 -28.60 -7.26
C VAL A 587 14.82 -27.81 -6.96
N GLN A 588 15.49 -27.32 -8.02
CA GLN A 588 16.74 -26.57 -7.90
C GLN A 588 16.59 -25.32 -7.01
N HIS A 589 15.49 -24.59 -7.13
CA HIS A 589 15.26 -23.40 -6.32
C HIS A 589 15.00 -23.75 -4.86
N ARG A 590 14.31 -24.87 -4.57
CA ARG A 590 14.10 -25.33 -3.20
C ARG A 590 15.42 -25.67 -2.52
N THR A 591 16.30 -26.40 -3.22
CA THR A 591 17.65 -26.69 -2.72
C THR A 591 18.40 -25.40 -2.38
N LEU A 592 18.41 -24.42 -3.29
CA LEU A 592 19.06 -23.11 -3.04
C LEU A 592 18.43 -22.35 -1.87
N LEU A 593 17.09 -22.38 -1.72
CA LEU A 593 16.38 -21.73 -0.62
C LEU A 593 16.84 -22.28 0.73
N PHE A 594 17.01 -23.61 0.85
CA PHE A 594 17.50 -24.25 2.07
C PHE A 594 19.00 -24.01 2.30
N GLU A 595 19.83 -24.19 1.27
CA GLU A 595 21.29 -24.04 1.38
C GLU A 595 21.72 -22.61 1.75
N GLN A 596 21.01 -21.60 1.24
CA GLN A 596 21.35 -20.20 1.46
C GLN A 596 20.71 -19.59 2.72
N ASN A 597 19.80 -20.31 3.41
CA ASN A 597 19.00 -19.72 4.50
C ASN A 597 18.74 -20.70 5.65
N GLU A 598 19.67 -20.80 6.60
CA GLU A 598 19.54 -21.64 7.79
C GLU A 598 18.32 -21.28 8.67
N GLY A 599 17.80 -20.06 8.58
CA GLY A 599 16.65 -19.57 9.35
C GLY A 599 15.29 -19.63 8.65
N LEU A 600 15.18 -20.15 7.42
CA LEU A 600 13.93 -20.13 6.64
C LEU A 600 12.79 -20.88 7.35
N VAL A 601 13.06 -22.10 7.81
CA VAL A 601 12.07 -22.98 8.45
C VAL A 601 11.51 -22.35 9.72
N GLY A 602 12.40 -21.91 10.62
CA GLY A 602 12.00 -21.23 11.85
C GLY A 602 11.18 -19.96 11.59
N THR A 603 11.54 -19.20 10.55
CA THR A 603 10.79 -17.99 10.15
C THR A 603 9.39 -18.35 9.65
N LEU A 604 9.25 -19.36 8.80
CA LEU A 604 7.94 -19.82 8.30
C LEU A 604 7.06 -20.39 9.43
N ILE A 605 7.64 -21.10 10.39
CA ILE A 605 6.90 -21.59 11.58
C ILE A 605 6.42 -20.41 12.43
N GLY A 606 7.25 -19.39 12.63
CA GLY A 606 6.85 -18.17 13.35
C GLY A 606 5.70 -17.44 12.66
N VAL A 607 5.75 -17.31 11.32
CA VAL A 607 4.66 -16.75 10.52
C VAL A 607 3.39 -17.62 10.60
N LEU A 608 3.53 -18.94 10.53
CA LEU A 608 2.43 -19.89 10.65
C LEU A 608 1.71 -19.74 11.99
N ARG A 609 2.47 -19.71 13.10
CA ARG A 609 1.94 -19.54 14.45
C ARG A 609 1.20 -18.22 14.61
N THR A 610 1.87 -17.10 14.31
CA THR A 610 1.29 -15.76 14.46
C THR A 610 0.08 -15.52 13.58
N SER A 611 0.03 -16.13 12.40
CA SER A 611 -1.11 -16.00 11.48
C SER A 611 -2.27 -16.93 11.85
N ALA A 612 -2.00 -18.09 12.47
CA ALA A 612 -3.05 -18.99 12.96
C ALA A 612 -3.88 -18.37 14.10
N SER A 613 -3.26 -17.54 14.93
CA SER A 613 -3.94 -16.86 16.05
C SER A 613 -4.71 -15.58 15.64
N SER A 614 -4.78 -15.24 14.35
CA SER A 614 -5.35 -13.96 13.89
C SER A 614 -6.24 -14.10 12.66
N ASP A 615 -7.53 -13.83 12.83
CA ASP A 615 -8.51 -13.88 11.74
C ASP A 615 -8.21 -12.91 10.59
N SER A 616 -7.64 -11.74 10.90
CA SER A 616 -7.21 -10.77 9.88
C SER A 616 -6.09 -11.30 8.98
N ARG A 617 -5.35 -12.33 9.41
CA ARG A 617 -4.17 -12.88 8.72
C ARG A 617 -4.45 -14.20 8.01
N ARG A 618 -5.71 -14.59 7.81
CA ARG A 618 -6.09 -15.81 7.08
C ARG A 618 -5.48 -15.89 5.67
N GLY A 619 -5.33 -14.76 4.98
CA GLY A 619 -4.65 -14.70 3.69
C GLY A 619 -3.17 -15.07 3.77
N ILE A 620 -2.46 -14.58 4.80
CA ILE A 620 -1.05 -14.90 5.07
C ILE A 620 -0.93 -16.37 5.48
N LEU A 621 -1.83 -16.86 6.34
CA LEU A 621 -1.90 -18.26 6.78
C LEU A 621 -2.06 -19.23 5.60
N THR A 622 -2.91 -18.88 4.65
CA THR A 622 -3.12 -19.67 3.42
C THR A 622 -1.85 -19.76 2.59
N GLU A 623 -1.13 -18.64 2.40
CA GLU A 623 0.08 -18.63 1.59
C GLU A 623 1.27 -19.31 2.29
N VAL A 624 1.45 -19.14 3.62
CA VAL A 624 2.51 -19.82 4.36
C VAL A 624 2.31 -21.35 4.36
N ALA A 625 1.07 -21.84 4.52
CA ALA A 625 0.78 -23.26 4.37
C ALA A 625 1.11 -23.76 2.94
N GLY A 626 0.78 -22.98 1.92
CA GLY A 626 1.16 -23.27 0.54
C GLY A 626 2.68 -23.37 0.32
N VAL A 627 3.44 -22.43 0.86
CA VAL A 627 4.92 -22.42 0.80
C VAL A 627 5.49 -23.65 1.52
N ILE A 628 5.02 -23.95 2.74
CA ILE A 628 5.46 -25.14 3.49
C ILE A 628 5.22 -26.40 2.67
N GLY A 629 4.03 -26.57 2.10
CA GLY A 629 3.74 -27.74 1.27
C GLY A 629 4.65 -27.85 0.03
N LEU A 630 5.00 -26.73 -0.61
CA LEU A 630 5.92 -26.73 -1.75
C LEU A 630 7.35 -27.10 -1.32
N LEU A 631 7.84 -26.56 -0.20
CA LEU A 631 9.17 -26.88 0.33
C LEU A 631 9.27 -28.33 0.79
N CYS A 632 8.18 -28.89 1.31
CA CYS A 632 8.07 -30.29 1.71
C CYS A 632 7.86 -31.26 0.53
N ILE A 633 7.94 -30.81 -0.73
CA ILE A 633 8.02 -31.77 -1.84
C ILE A 633 9.34 -32.57 -1.76
N ASP A 634 10.41 -31.95 -1.28
CA ASP A 634 11.72 -32.59 -1.14
C ASP A 634 11.92 -33.16 0.27
N THR A 635 12.72 -34.22 0.38
CA THR A 635 13.00 -34.91 1.65
C THR A 635 13.62 -33.98 2.69
N GLN A 636 14.52 -33.07 2.28
CA GLN A 636 15.15 -32.10 3.19
C GLN A 636 14.11 -31.19 3.86
N GLY A 637 13.16 -30.64 3.09
CA GLY A 637 12.10 -29.80 3.64
C GLY A 637 11.17 -30.59 4.56
N CYS A 638 10.78 -31.81 4.17
CA CYS A 638 9.99 -32.69 5.03
C CYS A 638 10.63 -32.91 6.39
N LEU A 639 11.91 -33.29 6.43
CA LEU A 639 12.63 -33.55 7.67
C LEU A 639 12.71 -32.30 8.55
N ALA A 640 12.91 -31.14 7.94
CA ALA A 640 13.01 -29.88 8.69
C ALA A 640 11.68 -29.46 9.33
N PHE A 641 10.55 -29.65 8.65
CA PHE A 641 9.23 -29.30 9.19
C PHE A 641 8.62 -30.37 10.10
N ALA A 642 9.02 -31.63 9.94
CA ALA A 642 8.57 -32.77 10.75
C ALA A 642 9.47 -33.07 11.95
N ASP A 643 10.41 -32.17 12.26
CA ASP A 643 11.23 -32.27 13.47
C ASP A 643 10.35 -32.39 14.72
N LYS A 644 10.79 -33.15 15.72
CA LYS A 644 9.98 -33.46 16.91
C LYS A 644 9.63 -32.20 17.70
N ASP A 645 10.49 -31.19 17.66
CA ASP A 645 10.31 -29.94 18.39
C ASP A 645 9.57 -28.89 17.53
N SER A 646 9.23 -29.21 16.27
CA SER A 646 8.47 -28.35 15.38
C SER A 646 6.97 -28.37 15.70
N PRO A 647 6.33 -27.22 16.00
CA PRO A 647 4.88 -27.15 16.22
C PRO A 647 4.09 -27.13 14.89
N ALA A 648 4.74 -27.15 13.73
CA ALA A 648 4.10 -26.89 12.44
C ALA A 648 2.93 -27.85 12.14
N ILE A 649 3.13 -29.16 12.38
CA ILE A 649 2.10 -30.18 12.14
C ILE A 649 0.89 -29.94 13.03
N HIS A 650 1.11 -29.66 14.32
CA HIS A 650 0.02 -29.41 15.27
C HIS A 650 -0.80 -28.18 14.87
N ILE A 651 -0.12 -27.07 14.56
CA ILE A 651 -0.79 -25.83 14.11
C ILE A 651 -1.62 -26.09 12.85
N LEU A 652 -1.06 -26.80 11.85
CA LEU A 652 -1.79 -27.10 10.62
C LEU A 652 -3.02 -27.99 10.85
N VAL A 653 -2.94 -28.96 11.79
CA VAL A 653 -4.09 -29.81 12.15
C VAL A 653 -5.15 -28.98 12.85
N ASP A 654 -4.78 -28.14 13.83
CA ASP A 654 -5.71 -27.29 14.57
C ASP A 654 -6.44 -26.33 13.62
N VAL A 655 -5.73 -25.71 12.68
CA VAL A 655 -6.32 -24.86 11.63
C VAL A 655 -7.30 -25.65 10.75
N ILE A 656 -6.99 -26.89 10.34
CA ILE A 656 -7.93 -27.71 9.55
C ILE A 656 -9.20 -28.02 10.33
N GLU A 657 -9.11 -28.17 11.65
CA GLU A 657 -10.27 -28.49 12.48
C GLU A 657 -11.24 -27.32 12.63
N GLU A 658 -10.71 -26.11 12.71
CA GLU A 658 -11.46 -24.85 12.93
C GLU A 658 -12.02 -24.24 11.64
N VAL A 659 -11.34 -24.44 10.51
CA VAL A 659 -11.68 -23.75 9.26
C VAL A 659 -12.86 -24.40 8.52
N GLU A 660 -13.70 -23.57 7.91
CA GLU A 660 -14.85 -23.98 7.12
C GLU A 660 -14.49 -24.92 5.96
N VAL A 661 -15.44 -25.81 5.64
CA VAL A 661 -15.35 -26.78 4.54
C VAL A 661 -15.37 -26.06 3.19
N GLY A 662 -14.59 -26.54 2.22
CA GLY A 662 -14.50 -25.95 0.88
C GLY A 662 -13.62 -24.70 0.80
N SER A 663 -12.98 -24.30 1.90
CA SER A 663 -12.12 -23.12 1.92
C SER A 663 -10.74 -23.39 1.33
N ARG A 664 -10.22 -22.43 0.56
CA ARG A 664 -8.85 -22.46 0.00
C ARG A 664 -7.78 -22.65 1.10
N MET A 665 -8.00 -22.08 2.29
CA MET A 665 -7.08 -22.18 3.41
C MET A 665 -6.94 -23.62 3.91
N LYS A 666 -8.07 -24.32 4.10
CA LYS A 666 -8.07 -25.73 4.50
C LYS A 666 -7.39 -26.60 3.45
N ALA A 667 -7.66 -26.37 2.17
CA ALA A 667 -7.01 -27.07 1.07
C ALA A 667 -5.47 -26.91 1.09
N LYS A 668 -4.96 -25.69 1.35
CA LYS A 668 -3.52 -25.44 1.48
C LYS A 668 -2.92 -26.09 2.73
N CYS A 669 -3.64 -26.14 3.84
CA CYS A 669 -3.17 -26.84 5.04
C CYS A 669 -3.11 -28.36 4.82
N MET A 670 -4.12 -28.94 4.16
CA MET A 670 -4.10 -30.36 3.77
C MET A 670 -2.97 -30.65 2.77
N PHE A 671 -2.72 -29.74 1.81
CA PHE A 671 -1.57 -29.81 0.92
C PHE A 671 -0.24 -29.77 1.67
N ALA A 672 -0.10 -28.93 2.69
CA ALA A 672 1.10 -28.89 3.51
C ALA A 672 1.31 -30.22 4.26
N LEU A 673 0.29 -30.68 4.99
CA LEU A 673 0.37 -31.91 5.78
C LEU A 673 0.63 -33.15 4.92
N ARG A 674 -0.03 -33.28 3.76
CA ARG A 674 0.22 -34.44 2.90
C ARG A 674 1.69 -34.50 2.45
N GLN A 675 2.30 -33.35 2.14
CA GLN A 675 3.68 -33.32 1.65
C GLN A 675 4.65 -33.67 2.77
N VAL A 676 4.45 -33.10 3.96
CA VAL A 676 5.19 -33.45 5.18
C VAL A 676 5.13 -34.96 5.47
N PHE A 677 3.95 -35.57 5.36
CA PHE A 677 3.77 -37.00 5.63
C PHE A 677 4.27 -37.92 4.51
N ASN A 678 4.25 -37.47 3.25
CA ASN A 678 4.67 -38.27 2.10
C ASN A 678 6.19 -38.47 2.05
N GLY A 679 6.97 -37.43 2.40
CA GLY A 679 8.42 -37.50 2.38
C GLY A 679 9.06 -38.38 3.46
N ILE A 680 8.30 -38.81 4.47
CA ILE A 680 8.82 -39.56 5.62
C ILE A 680 7.96 -40.80 5.87
N ARG A 681 8.35 -41.92 5.25
CA ARG A 681 7.64 -43.21 5.37
C ARG A 681 7.56 -43.73 6.82
N SER A 682 8.52 -43.35 7.67
CA SER A 682 8.54 -43.67 9.10
C SER A 682 8.91 -42.43 9.90
N LEU A 683 7.94 -41.65 10.34
CA LEU A 683 8.16 -40.71 11.44
C LEU A 683 8.12 -41.52 12.73
N PRO A 684 9.25 -41.77 13.42
CA PRO A 684 9.22 -42.53 14.67
C PRO A 684 8.47 -41.81 15.80
N HIS A 685 8.11 -40.54 15.61
CA HIS A 685 7.51 -39.68 16.65
C HIS A 685 6.07 -39.24 16.35
N PHE A 686 5.55 -39.46 15.15
CA PHE A 686 4.18 -39.08 14.81
C PHE A 686 3.34 -40.31 14.55
N ASP A 687 2.38 -40.53 15.44
CA ASP A 687 1.39 -41.60 15.29
C ASP A 687 0.35 -41.20 14.24
N LYS A 688 0.51 -41.75 13.03
CA LYS A 688 -0.46 -41.59 11.94
C LYS A 688 -1.87 -42.07 12.33
N ASP A 689 -1.99 -42.98 13.30
CA ASP A 689 -3.29 -43.41 13.84
C ASP A 689 -3.95 -42.24 14.59
N THR A 690 -3.23 -41.60 15.52
CA THR A 690 -3.72 -40.43 16.26
C THR A 690 -4.05 -39.25 15.34
N LEU A 691 -3.20 -38.94 14.36
CA LEU A 691 -3.49 -37.88 13.38
C LEU A 691 -4.69 -38.23 12.49
N GLY A 692 -4.83 -39.50 12.12
CA GLY A 692 -5.97 -39.99 11.34
C GLY A 692 -7.31 -39.78 12.05
N MET A 693 -7.38 -39.99 13.37
CA MET A 693 -8.59 -39.70 14.16
C MET A 693 -9.09 -38.27 14.00
N ARG A 694 -8.17 -37.31 13.90
CA ARG A 694 -8.47 -35.88 13.77
C ARG A 694 -8.76 -35.47 12.32
N LEU A 695 -7.94 -35.94 11.39
CA LEU A 695 -7.93 -35.47 10.00
C LEU A 695 -8.93 -36.18 9.07
N ILE A 696 -9.22 -37.47 9.28
CA ILE A 696 -10.11 -38.23 8.40
C ILE A 696 -11.52 -37.62 8.36
N PRO A 697 -12.17 -37.28 9.50
CA PRO A 697 -13.50 -36.66 9.45
C PRO A 697 -13.51 -35.33 8.69
N LYS A 698 -12.43 -34.54 8.81
CA LYS A 698 -12.31 -33.23 8.16
C LYS A 698 -12.08 -33.37 6.64
N ALA A 699 -11.30 -34.36 6.21
CA ALA A 699 -11.13 -34.68 4.79
C ALA A 699 -12.37 -35.34 4.18
N ALA A 700 -13.09 -36.18 4.93
CA ALA A 700 -14.36 -36.76 4.50
C ALA A 700 -15.38 -35.65 4.22
N ALA A 701 -15.51 -34.67 5.13
CA ALA A 701 -16.42 -33.53 4.95
C ALA A 701 -16.13 -32.72 3.66
N GLU A 702 -14.87 -32.58 3.24
CA GLU A 702 -14.53 -31.92 1.96
C GLU A 702 -15.03 -32.71 0.74
N ILE A 703 -14.89 -34.03 0.78
CA ILE A 703 -15.30 -34.93 -0.31
C ILE A 703 -16.83 -35.00 -0.37
N GLU A 704 -17.49 -35.13 0.79
CA GLU A 704 -18.95 -35.09 0.91
C GLU A 704 -19.52 -33.78 0.39
N HIS A 705 -18.95 -32.64 0.80
CA HIS A 705 -19.37 -31.33 0.32
C HIS A 705 -19.29 -31.22 -1.21
N ALA A 706 -18.18 -31.67 -1.80
CA ALA A 706 -18.04 -31.71 -3.25
C ALA A 706 -19.06 -32.65 -3.91
N ALA A 707 -19.29 -33.84 -3.33
CA ALA A 707 -20.28 -34.79 -3.83
C ALA A 707 -21.71 -34.24 -3.77
N GLU A 708 -22.09 -33.53 -2.71
CA GLU A 708 -23.39 -32.87 -2.56
C GLU A 708 -23.58 -31.76 -3.60
N LYS A 709 -22.57 -30.92 -3.81
CA LYS A 709 -22.60 -29.84 -4.80
C LYS A 709 -22.76 -30.38 -6.22
N VAL A 710 -22.05 -31.46 -6.53
CA VAL A 710 -22.15 -32.20 -7.78
C VAL A 710 -23.55 -32.80 -8.00
N LYS A 711 -24.22 -33.26 -6.94
CA LYS A 711 -25.58 -33.82 -7.01
C LYS A 711 -26.68 -32.76 -7.21
N SER A 712 -26.41 -31.49 -6.92
CA SER A 712 -27.44 -30.46 -7.00
C SER A 712 -27.93 -30.28 -8.45
N GLU A 713 -29.25 -30.16 -8.64
CA GLU A 713 -29.88 -30.04 -9.97
C GLU A 713 -29.49 -28.77 -10.74
N ASN A 714 -28.90 -27.79 -10.05
CA ASN A 714 -28.38 -26.54 -10.61
C ASN A 714 -27.04 -26.17 -9.94
N PRO A 715 -25.94 -26.83 -10.29
CA PRO A 715 -24.65 -26.50 -9.69
C PRO A 715 -24.19 -25.14 -10.20
N GLU A 716 -23.97 -24.20 -9.28
CA GLU A 716 -23.31 -22.96 -9.64
C GLU A 716 -21.88 -23.26 -10.15
N PRO A 717 -21.39 -22.57 -11.19
CA PRO A 717 -20.04 -22.84 -11.74
C PRO A 717 -18.91 -22.68 -10.72
N GLU A 718 -19.15 -21.97 -9.61
CA GLU A 718 -18.22 -21.79 -8.48
C GLU A 718 -18.55 -22.71 -7.27
N SER A 719 -19.33 -23.77 -7.48
CA SER A 719 -19.92 -24.56 -6.39
C SER A 719 -18.92 -25.31 -5.50
N PHE A 720 -17.72 -25.65 -5.99
CA PHE A 720 -16.62 -26.18 -5.18
C PHE A 720 -15.25 -25.97 -5.86
N ASP A 721 -14.17 -25.92 -5.07
CA ASP A 721 -12.78 -25.83 -5.58
C ASP A 721 -12.18 -27.24 -5.76
N PRO A 722 -11.82 -27.65 -7.00
CA PRO A 722 -11.18 -28.93 -7.28
C PRO A 722 -9.92 -29.21 -6.45
N GLN A 723 -9.19 -28.16 -6.04
CA GLN A 723 -7.99 -28.32 -5.21
C GLN A 723 -8.32 -28.85 -3.81
N CYS A 724 -9.50 -28.52 -3.25
CA CYS A 724 -9.94 -29.02 -1.95
C CYS A 724 -10.08 -30.56 -1.98
N VAL A 725 -10.83 -31.06 -2.96
CA VAL A 725 -11.05 -32.50 -3.15
C VAL A 725 -9.73 -33.21 -3.43
N ALA A 726 -8.91 -32.66 -4.33
CA ALA A 726 -7.61 -33.23 -4.65
C ALA A 726 -6.76 -33.36 -3.38
N HIS A 727 -6.57 -32.29 -2.62
CA HIS A 727 -5.70 -32.33 -1.44
C HIS A 727 -6.26 -33.22 -0.32
N ALA A 728 -7.59 -33.28 -0.14
CA ALA A 728 -8.24 -34.20 0.80
C ALA A 728 -7.98 -35.67 0.43
N VAL A 729 -8.22 -36.06 -0.83
CA VAL A 729 -8.00 -37.43 -1.31
C VAL A 729 -6.54 -37.85 -1.14
N HIS A 730 -5.60 -36.99 -1.52
CA HIS A 730 -4.18 -37.29 -1.36
C HIS A 730 -3.78 -37.42 0.12
N LEU A 731 -4.32 -36.60 1.02
CA LEU A 731 -4.05 -36.72 2.44
C LEU A 731 -4.56 -38.06 2.99
N LEU A 732 -5.75 -38.49 2.56
CA LEU A 732 -6.31 -39.79 2.92
C LEU A 732 -5.46 -40.95 2.38
N LEU A 733 -4.95 -40.86 1.15
CA LEU A 733 -4.01 -41.85 0.58
C LEU A 733 -2.73 -41.98 1.42
N VAL A 734 -2.23 -40.90 2.02
CA VAL A 734 -1.05 -40.97 2.89
C VAL A 734 -1.40 -41.55 4.27
N LEU A 735 -2.59 -41.26 4.79
CA LEU A 735 -3.07 -41.78 6.07
C LEU A 735 -3.47 -43.26 6.02
N SER A 736 -3.88 -43.76 4.86
CA SER A 736 -4.32 -45.15 4.64
C SER A 736 -3.21 -46.20 4.79
N ILE A 737 -1.96 -45.75 4.89
CA ILE A 737 -0.83 -46.63 5.23
C ILE A 737 -1.08 -47.33 6.57
N ALA A 738 -1.78 -46.69 7.51
CA ALA A 738 -2.21 -47.29 8.77
C ALA A 738 -3.57 -48.00 8.58
N ARG A 739 -3.63 -49.30 8.87
CA ARG A 739 -4.86 -50.10 8.73
C ARG A 739 -6.07 -49.51 9.44
N LYS A 740 -5.92 -49.07 10.70
CA LYS A 740 -6.99 -48.44 11.49
C LYS A 740 -7.57 -47.20 10.83
N ASN A 741 -6.75 -46.46 10.08
CA ASN A 741 -7.22 -45.30 9.33
C ASN A 741 -8.10 -45.72 8.14
N CYS A 742 -7.80 -46.83 7.46
CA CYS A 742 -8.69 -47.35 6.42
C CYS A 742 -10.06 -47.74 6.98
N GLU A 743 -10.10 -48.40 8.15
CA GLU A 743 -11.35 -48.76 8.83
C GLU A 743 -12.16 -47.50 9.15
N ARG A 744 -11.52 -46.46 9.72
CA ARG A 744 -12.16 -45.16 9.97
C ARG A 744 -12.64 -44.44 8.70
N MET A 745 -11.91 -44.58 7.58
CA MET A 745 -12.33 -43.96 6.32
C MET A 745 -13.61 -44.60 5.77
N VAL A 746 -13.75 -45.92 5.92
CA VAL A 746 -14.98 -46.64 5.55
C VAL A 746 -16.12 -46.22 6.49
N GLU A 747 -15.88 -46.16 7.80
CA GLU A 747 -16.87 -45.69 8.79
C GLU A 747 -17.33 -44.25 8.54
N ALA A 748 -16.43 -43.40 8.02
CA ALA A 748 -16.71 -42.01 7.67
C ALA A 748 -17.40 -41.83 6.30
N GLY A 749 -17.87 -42.90 5.64
CA GLY A 749 -18.64 -42.80 4.40
C GLY A 749 -17.86 -42.35 3.16
N ILE A 750 -16.52 -42.34 3.22
CA ILE A 750 -15.67 -41.84 2.11
C ILE A 750 -15.87 -42.67 0.82
N VAL A 751 -16.12 -43.98 0.94
CA VAL A 751 -16.30 -44.87 -0.23
C VAL A 751 -17.48 -44.40 -1.08
N ASP A 752 -18.62 -44.17 -0.46
CA ASP A 752 -19.85 -43.73 -1.12
C ASP A 752 -19.67 -42.33 -1.74
N ALA A 753 -19.02 -41.43 -1.01
CA ALA A 753 -18.74 -40.08 -1.48
C ALA A 753 -17.82 -40.08 -2.72
N LEU A 754 -16.77 -40.91 -2.73
CA LEU A 754 -15.87 -41.06 -3.88
C LEU A 754 -16.59 -41.69 -5.09
N GLU A 755 -17.43 -42.69 -4.87
CA GLU A 755 -18.22 -43.32 -5.94
C GLU A 755 -19.14 -42.30 -6.62
N HIS A 756 -19.76 -41.42 -5.84
CA HIS A 756 -20.57 -40.32 -6.37
C HIS A 756 -19.75 -39.30 -7.18
N ILE A 757 -18.54 -38.96 -6.74
CA ILE A 757 -17.66 -38.06 -7.50
C ILE A 757 -17.18 -38.74 -8.80
N MET A 758 -16.83 -40.02 -8.76
CA MET A 758 -16.40 -40.77 -9.94
C MET A 758 -17.51 -40.92 -10.99
N ALA A 759 -18.76 -41.07 -10.57
CA ALA A 759 -19.93 -41.14 -11.45
C ALA A 759 -20.35 -39.76 -12.02
N SER A 760 -19.69 -38.67 -11.59
CA SER A 760 -20.02 -37.31 -11.99
C SER A 760 -19.37 -36.90 -13.31
N PRO A 761 -20.00 -36.00 -14.09
CA PRO A 761 -19.37 -35.33 -15.23
C PRO A 761 -18.04 -34.64 -14.90
N VAL A 762 -17.80 -34.29 -13.64
CA VAL A 762 -16.55 -33.65 -13.16
C VAL A 762 -15.31 -34.53 -13.40
N CYS A 763 -15.47 -35.86 -13.48
CA CYS A 763 -14.38 -36.80 -13.73
C CYS A 763 -14.20 -37.17 -15.21
N HIS A 764 -15.08 -36.71 -16.11
CA HIS A 764 -15.07 -37.10 -17.52
C HIS A 764 -14.59 -35.94 -18.41
N THR A 765 -13.42 -36.08 -19.01
CA THR A 765 -12.85 -35.10 -19.95
C THR A 765 -13.39 -35.28 -21.37
N ASP A 766 -14.70 -35.44 -21.56
CA ASP A 766 -15.25 -35.59 -22.92
C ASP A 766 -15.27 -34.23 -23.63
N LYS A 767 -14.27 -34.04 -24.51
CA LYS A 767 -14.09 -32.82 -25.31
C LYS A 767 -15.13 -32.66 -26.43
N GLU A 768 -15.88 -33.71 -26.78
CA GLU A 768 -16.72 -33.72 -27.99
C GLU A 768 -18.19 -33.30 -27.78
N SER A 769 -18.68 -33.21 -26.54
CA SER A 769 -20.05 -32.73 -26.23
C SER A 769 -20.13 -31.21 -26.01
N ALA A 770 -19.02 -30.49 -26.21
CA ALA A 770 -18.76 -29.16 -25.64
C ALA A 770 -19.35 -27.94 -26.40
N ALA A 771 -20.27 -28.15 -27.35
CA ALA A 771 -20.78 -27.08 -28.22
C ALA A 771 -22.12 -26.45 -27.78
N GLY A 772 -22.75 -26.88 -26.68
CA GLY A 772 -24.16 -26.53 -26.41
C GLY A 772 -24.56 -25.97 -25.04
N ALA A 773 -23.69 -25.92 -24.02
CA ALA A 773 -24.11 -25.54 -22.67
C ALA A 773 -23.19 -24.49 -22.02
N ASP A 774 -23.77 -23.33 -21.70
CA ASP A 774 -23.14 -22.10 -21.19
C ASP A 774 -22.74 -22.16 -19.70
N ARG A 775 -22.71 -23.35 -19.08
CA ARG A 775 -22.38 -23.55 -17.65
C ARG A 775 -21.48 -24.75 -17.48
N ARG A 776 -20.16 -24.53 -17.47
CA ARG A 776 -19.15 -25.58 -17.26
C ARG A 776 -18.94 -25.80 -15.77
N LEU A 777 -19.22 -27.01 -15.30
CA LEU A 777 -18.72 -27.49 -14.02
C LEU A 777 -17.18 -27.51 -14.05
N PRO A 778 -16.51 -27.26 -12.90
CA PRO A 778 -15.07 -27.40 -12.83
C PRO A 778 -14.67 -28.88 -12.98
N VAL A 779 -13.74 -29.18 -13.90
CA VAL A 779 -13.27 -30.54 -14.20
C VAL A 779 -12.06 -30.87 -13.32
N LEU A 780 -12.04 -32.06 -12.72
CA LEU A 780 -10.90 -32.54 -11.93
C LEU A 780 -9.70 -32.88 -12.84
N PRO A 781 -8.46 -32.58 -12.43
CA PRO A 781 -7.28 -33.07 -13.15
C PRO A 781 -7.25 -34.59 -13.21
N GLN A 782 -6.84 -35.18 -14.35
CA GLN A 782 -6.81 -36.63 -14.54
C GLN A 782 -6.04 -37.37 -13.41
N ALA A 783 -4.90 -36.82 -12.98
CA ALA A 783 -4.12 -37.40 -11.89
C ALA A 783 -4.95 -37.56 -10.59
N THR A 784 -5.85 -36.60 -10.31
CA THR A 784 -6.73 -36.67 -9.15
C THR A 784 -7.82 -37.72 -9.33
N VAL A 785 -8.33 -37.93 -10.55
CA VAL A 785 -9.28 -39.01 -10.85
C VAL A 785 -8.65 -40.38 -10.65
N ASP A 786 -7.39 -40.54 -11.07
CA ASP A 786 -6.63 -41.78 -10.90
C ASP A 786 -6.40 -42.09 -9.41
N GLU A 787 -6.09 -41.07 -8.60
CA GLU A 787 -5.90 -41.17 -7.14
C GLU A 787 -7.20 -41.44 -6.39
N ILE A 788 -8.31 -40.83 -6.81
CA ILE A 788 -9.66 -41.15 -6.31
C ILE A 788 -9.94 -42.64 -6.55
N SER A 789 -9.68 -43.12 -7.76
CA SER A 789 -9.89 -44.53 -8.13
C SER A 789 -9.00 -45.47 -7.31
N GLN A 790 -7.75 -45.07 -7.05
CA GLN A 790 -6.81 -45.81 -6.21
C GLN A 790 -7.30 -45.90 -4.76
N LEU A 791 -7.72 -44.77 -4.17
CA LEU A 791 -8.22 -44.71 -2.80
C LEU A 791 -9.50 -45.56 -2.66
N TRP A 792 -10.44 -45.41 -3.60
CA TRP A 792 -11.67 -46.17 -3.65
C TRP A 792 -11.42 -47.67 -3.74
N SER A 793 -10.58 -48.12 -4.69
CA SER A 793 -10.25 -49.54 -4.87
C SER A 793 -9.61 -50.16 -3.62
N MET A 794 -8.73 -49.42 -2.96
CA MET A 794 -8.08 -49.86 -1.73
C MET A 794 -9.07 -50.01 -0.56
N LEU A 795 -10.00 -49.06 -0.39
CA LEU A 795 -11.00 -49.11 0.68
C LEU A 795 -12.07 -50.19 0.39
N HIS A 796 -12.61 -50.22 -0.83
CA HIS A 796 -13.65 -51.16 -1.22
C HIS A 796 -13.14 -52.61 -1.28
N GLY A 797 -11.96 -52.85 -1.87
CA GLY A 797 -11.44 -54.20 -2.10
C GLY A 797 -10.87 -54.90 -0.86
N LYS A 798 -10.33 -54.14 0.12
CA LYS A 798 -9.72 -54.72 1.32
C LYS A 798 -10.58 -54.63 2.58
N TYR A 799 -11.50 -53.66 2.64
CA TYR A 799 -12.23 -53.31 3.86
C TYR A 799 -13.74 -53.15 3.64
N GLY A 800 -14.25 -53.39 2.43
CA GLY A 800 -15.68 -53.35 2.13
C GLY A 800 -16.48 -54.47 2.84
N PRO A 801 -17.83 -54.34 2.90
CA PRO A 801 -18.70 -55.27 3.60
C PRO A 801 -18.54 -56.73 3.16
N GLU A 802 -18.19 -56.98 1.89
CA GLU A 802 -17.95 -58.34 1.39
C GLU A 802 -16.67 -58.99 1.94
N ALA A 803 -15.60 -58.20 2.17
CA ALA A 803 -14.34 -58.67 2.76
C ALA A 803 -14.49 -59.03 4.26
N SER A 804 -15.42 -58.36 4.96
CA SER A 804 -15.76 -58.68 6.35
C SER A 804 -16.58 -59.98 6.49
N SER A 805 -17.38 -60.34 5.47
CA SER A 805 -18.19 -61.57 5.48
C SER A 805 -17.36 -62.86 5.32
N THR A 806 -16.21 -62.78 4.66
CA THR A 806 -15.31 -63.92 4.40
C THR A 806 -14.29 -64.14 5.51
N ALA A 807 -13.92 -63.11 6.29
CA ALA A 807 -13.01 -63.27 7.44
C ALA A 807 -13.71 -63.71 8.73
N TRP A 808 -14.99 -63.35 8.92
CA TRP A 808 -15.73 -63.69 10.15
C TRP A 808 -16.29 -65.12 10.18
N THR A 809 -16.40 -65.78 9.02
CA THR A 809 -16.83 -67.18 8.92
C THR A 809 -15.70 -68.19 9.14
N SER A 810 -14.43 -67.77 9.04
CA SER A 810 -13.27 -68.65 9.30
C SER A 810 -12.89 -68.75 10.80
N SER A 811 -13.12 -67.71 11.61
CA SER A 811 -12.73 -67.74 13.03
C SER A 811 -13.75 -68.40 13.97
N LYS A 812 -14.95 -68.77 13.49
CA LYS A 812 -15.97 -69.50 14.27
C LYS A 812 -15.95 -71.02 14.07
N ALA A 813 -15.14 -71.55 13.16
CA ALA A 813 -15.07 -72.99 12.86
C ALA A 813 -13.98 -73.75 13.66
N GLN A 814 -13.21 -73.09 14.54
CA GLN A 814 -12.09 -73.70 15.26
C GLN A 814 -12.20 -73.64 16.81
N ALA A 815 -13.40 -73.43 17.35
CA ALA A 815 -13.62 -73.38 18.80
C ALA A 815 -14.68 -74.39 19.33
N SER A 816 -14.92 -75.49 18.62
CA SER A 816 -15.85 -76.54 19.10
C SER A 816 -15.35 -77.95 18.76
N SER A 817 -14.24 -78.36 19.38
CA SER A 817 -13.87 -79.79 19.45
C SER A 817 -12.87 -80.10 20.58
N VAL A 818 -13.24 -79.89 21.86
CA VAL A 818 -12.74 -80.68 23.01
C VAL A 818 -13.75 -80.63 24.17
N SER A 819 -14.67 -81.61 24.25
CA SER A 819 -15.09 -82.28 25.49
C SER A 819 -16.20 -83.33 25.21
N SER A 820 -15.93 -84.56 25.67
CA SER A 820 -16.65 -85.85 25.58
C SER A 820 -16.68 -86.52 24.21
#